data_AF-A0A4R6YTK5-F1
#
_entry.id   AF-A0A4R6YTK5-F1
#
_cell.length_a   1.000
_cell.length_b   1.000
_cell.length_c   1.000
_cell.angle_alpha   90.00
_cell.angle_beta   90.00
_cell.angle_gamma   90.00
#
_symmetry.space_group_name_H-M   'P 1'
#
loop_
_entity.id
_entity.type
_entity.pdbx_description
1 polymer ?
#
loop_
_entity_poly.entity_id
_entity_poly.type
_entity_poly.pdbx_seq_one_letter_code
_entity_poly.pdbx_strand_id
1 'polypeptide(L)'
;MKTTLSLLAASAALFSSAAGAQCPPANLSPSTVTNTNITQPITPVEFSVSGGGSYQYSADTLPAGLSLSSAGILSGTPTDVGTSLSRIVASDANGCVVTRTLPINIGTGACLSLTLGQVQLLDGAAASDFCVTSDAAASEYTVVPVSTAADASTLNVSTLGSNIVPVTGPPTPIAPDSLLAPLAAASVEDLHAERAADLPEFATAEQRTQSLIPPIPRGSVPPAVDQLIDIQVAPGCTGAMDMRKGRVEAISPVSTPAKPRLYMVQEVVEQPAGSGTYVPAVAGGFARQDFEVLRDAFDGLPPGITGSGSGTLGTLAMTGGRDAQIANFGEVTDIDSNGGVIVFFTKAMNELSPPASASFAGGAFDSRDLFAAASCPRSNEGEYVYMMVPDPTGAVNSNVRTISLVWGQTTRLLMHNYTHLVNASRRLYINSAPALEEGWLDEGLAWIAEEILFFNTSVGLNTRANIALADLTTGPNASRRVAAFNTYANPRFGGHRSFYLQNPTTSPLAGVRVGPLRRTPFAVAGVNDHEVRYLQDSVMGVFLRYASDRLGGSEATFFTALTNATTTGVTNLQAALGGADPNLWARDMAVASYTDDAVTGVTPAYTFQSWNYRSVFGGLGGYPLAVAPLSNGVAFTAGYGAGGGPRWLRFGIPAAQATPAILSQRESGSNPMPASSLTAVVRTK
;
A
#
# COMPACT_ATOMS: atom_id res chain seq x y z
N MET A 1 -86.66 -34.87 61.79
CA MET A 1 -86.49 -35.64 60.54
C MET A 1 -85.10 -36.27 60.56
N LYS A 2 -85.04 -37.61 60.50
CA LYS A 2 -84.03 -38.46 59.81
C LYS A 2 -82.53 -38.06 59.90
N THR A 3 -81.54 -38.87 60.29
CA THR A 3 -81.41 -40.29 60.69
C THR A 3 -79.92 -40.52 61.04
N THR A 4 -79.63 -41.41 62.01
CA THR A 4 -78.51 -42.41 62.09
C THR A 4 -77.03 -41.97 61.96
N LEU A 5 -76.22 -42.18 63.02
CA LEU A 5 -75.31 -43.35 63.29
C LEU A 5 -74.00 -43.27 62.45
N SER A 6 -72.80 -43.59 62.93
CA SER A 6 -72.32 -44.26 64.15
C SER A 6 -70.79 -44.22 64.16
N LEU A 7 -70.22 -44.18 65.37
CA LEU A 7 -68.98 -44.80 65.88
C LEU A 7 -67.97 -45.39 64.86
N LEU A 8 -66.66 -45.18 65.08
CA LEU A 8 -65.85 -46.08 65.91
C LEU A 8 -64.40 -45.57 66.12
N ALA A 9 -63.80 -46.14 67.18
CA ALA A 9 -62.62 -45.75 67.92
C ALA A 9 -61.23 -45.87 67.26
N ALA A 10 -60.30 -45.14 67.90
CA ALA A 10 -58.91 -45.49 68.24
C ALA A 10 -57.81 -45.44 67.15
N SER A 11 -56.82 -44.57 67.35
CA SER A 11 -55.48 -44.96 67.84
C SER A 11 -54.51 -43.78 67.79
N ALA A 12 -53.60 -43.73 68.77
CA ALA A 12 -52.45 -42.84 68.76
C ALA A 12 -51.46 -43.24 67.66
N ALA A 13 -51.02 -42.28 66.85
CA ALA A 13 -49.83 -42.41 66.02
C ALA A 13 -49.21 -41.02 65.74
N LEU A 14 -48.03 -40.82 66.35
CA LEU A 14 -46.85 -40.13 65.83
C LEU A 14 -47.07 -38.86 64.98
N PHE A 15 -46.64 -37.71 65.54
CA PHE A 15 -46.18 -36.58 64.74
C PHE A 15 -45.09 -37.06 63.78
N SER A 16 -45.41 -37.14 62.49
CA SER A 16 -44.42 -37.11 61.42
C SER A 16 -44.56 -35.75 60.74
N SER A 17 -43.69 -34.82 61.12
CA SER A 17 -43.36 -33.68 60.28
C SER A 17 -42.88 -34.24 58.95
N ALA A 18 -43.59 -33.94 57.86
CA ALA A 18 -42.99 -34.07 56.54
C ALA A 18 -41.74 -33.18 56.54
N ALA A 19 -40.57 -33.81 56.64
CA ALA A 19 -39.29 -33.15 56.50
C ALA A 19 -39.29 -32.50 55.12
N GLY A 20 -39.41 -31.17 55.06
CA GLY A 20 -38.92 -30.44 53.90
C GLY A 20 -37.46 -30.87 53.73
N ALA A 21 -37.09 -31.30 52.52
CA ALA A 21 -35.75 -31.79 52.22
C ALA A 21 -34.71 -30.82 52.80
N GLN A 22 -34.12 -31.18 53.94
CA GLN A 22 -33.07 -30.39 54.57
C GLN A 22 -31.83 -30.64 53.73
N CYS A 23 -31.52 -29.69 52.86
CA CYS A 23 -30.28 -29.74 52.11
C CYS A 23 -29.13 -29.74 53.12
N PRO A 24 -28.21 -30.73 53.05
CA PRO A 24 -27.03 -30.70 53.90
C PRO A 24 -26.27 -29.37 53.66
N PRO A 25 -25.56 -28.84 54.67
CA PRO A 25 -24.76 -27.64 54.49
C PRO A 25 -23.73 -27.89 53.38
N ALA A 26 -23.99 -27.30 52.22
CA ALA A 26 -23.26 -27.56 51.00
C ALA A 26 -22.66 -26.25 50.48
N ASN A 27 -21.35 -26.26 50.25
CA ASN A 27 -20.60 -25.13 49.71
C ASN A 27 -20.38 -25.34 48.22
N LEU A 28 -20.72 -24.33 47.42
CA LEU A 28 -20.32 -24.25 46.02
C LEU A 28 -18.80 -23.93 45.97
N SER A 29 -18.03 -24.37 44.99
CA SER A 29 -16.60 -24.04 44.77
C SER A 29 -16.36 -23.88 43.25
N PRO A 30 -15.45 -23.01 42.78
CA PRO A 30 -14.53 -22.10 43.50
C PRO A 30 -15.13 -20.73 43.89
N SER A 31 -14.68 -20.15 45.01
CA SER A 31 -15.21 -18.88 45.60
C SER A 31 -14.81 -17.60 44.88
N THR A 32 -13.95 -17.71 43.88
CA THR A 32 -13.46 -16.63 43.04
C THR A 32 -13.01 -17.24 41.73
N VAL A 33 -13.25 -16.57 40.61
CA VAL A 33 -12.65 -16.93 39.32
C VAL A 33 -11.73 -15.78 38.92
N THR A 34 -10.50 -16.11 38.53
CA THR A 34 -9.55 -15.12 38.01
C THR A 34 -9.04 -15.60 36.68
N ASN A 35 -9.26 -14.81 35.65
CA ASN A 35 -8.61 -14.96 34.36
C ASN A 35 -7.72 -13.74 34.14
N THR A 36 -6.44 -13.98 33.93
CA THR A 36 -5.48 -12.89 33.76
C THR A 36 -5.47 -12.34 32.35
N ASN A 37 -6.07 -12.99 31.35
CA ASN A 37 -6.06 -12.57 29.94
C ASN A 37 -7.46 -12.46 29.35
N ILE A 38 -7.97 -11.24 29.20
CA ILE A 38 -9.24 -10.92 28.54
C ILE A 38 -9.35 -11.48 27.12
N THR A 39 -8.23 -11.76 26.46
CA THR A 39 -8.18 -12.07 25.02
C THR A 39 -8.07 -13.56 24.68
N GLN A 40 -8.00 -14.44 25.68
CA GLN A 40 -7.97 -15.90 25.47
C GLN A 40 -9.21 -16.57 26.08
N PRO A 41 -9.65 -17.71 25.51
CA PRO A 41 -10.63 -18.55 26.16
C PRO A 41 -10.14 -18.86 27.58
N ILE A 42 -11.00 -18.68 28.57
CA ILE A 42 -10.65 -19.06 29.93
C ILE A 42 -10.37 -20.57 29.95
N THR A 43 -9.40 -21.00 30.75
CA THR A 43 -9.33 -22.42 31.12
C THR A 43 -10.68 -22.78 31.76
N PRO A 44 -11.42 -23.78 31.24
CA PRO A 44 -12.75 -24.07 31.72
C PRO A 44 -12.76 -24.25 33.24
N VAL A 45 -13.64 -23.50 33.92
CA VAL A 45 -13.76 -23.54 35.37
C VAL A 45 -14.96 -24.38 35.74
N GLU A 46 -14.73 -25.48 36.43
CA GLU A 46 -15.79 -26.36 36.90
C GLU A 46 -16.29 -25.92 38.28
N PHE A 47 -17.58 -25.62 38.36
CA PHE A 47 -18.27 -25.41 39.62
C PHE A 47 -18.73 -26.74 40.20
N SER A 48 -18.53 -26.92 41.50
CA SER A 48 -18.94 -28.12 42.23
C SER A 48 -19.55 -27.78 43.58
N VAL A 49 -20.51 -28.59 44.02
CA VAL A 49 -21.14 -28.50 45.35
C VAL A 49 -20.55 -29.57 46.28
N SER A 50 -20.13 -29.18 47.48
CA SER A 50 -19.56 -30.10 48.46
C SER A 50 -20.58 -31.14 48.95
N GLY A 51 -20.15 -32.39 49.14
CA GLY A 51 -21.01 -33.47 49.65
C GLY A 51 -21.39 -34.52 48.60
N GLY A 52 -21.12 -34.26 47.32
CA GLY A 52 -21.40 -35.20 46.23
C GLY A 52 -22.89 -35.24 45.87
N GLY A 53 -23.21 -35.07 44.59
CA GLY A 53 -24.57 -35.03 44.06
C GLY A 53 -24.60 -34.49 42.64
N SER A 54 -25.66 -34.79 41.89
CA SER A 54 -25.85 -34.24 40.54
C SER A 54 -26.65 -32.95 40.63
N TYR A 55 -26.02 -31.83 40.25
CA TYR A 55 -26.60 -30.49 40.27
C TYR A 55 -26.64 -29.92 38.85
N GLN A 56 -27.66 -29.13 38.57
CA GLN A 56 -27.75 -28.26 37.40
C GLN A 56 -27.36 -26.83 37.81
N TYR A 57 -26.56 -26.17 36.97
CA TYR A 57 -26.00 -24.86 37.26
C TYR A 57 -26.59 -23.75 36.38
N SER A 58 -26.70 -22.57 36.97
CA SER A 58 -27.08 -21.34 36.26
C SER A 58 -26.37 -20.13 36.89
N ALA A 59 -26.27 -19.05 36.13
CA ALA A 59 -25.72 -17.77 36.57
C ALA A 59 -26.69 -16.64 36.17
N ASP A 60 -26.70 -15.54 36.93
CA ASP A 60 -27.49 -14.36 36.60
C ASP A 60 -26.81 -13.48 35.53
N THR A 61 -25.66 -12.91 35.86
CA THR A 61 -24.85 -12.06 35.02
C THR A 61 -23.42 -12.59 35.02
N LEU A 62 -22.85 -12.72 33.83
CA LEU A 62 -21.45 -13.09 33.63
C LEU A 62 -20.75 -11.94 32.91
N PRO A 63 -19.41 -11.80 33.06
CA PRO A 63 -18.63 -10.96 32.15
C PRO A 63 -18.99 -11.27 30.70
N ALA A 64 -19.12 -10.23 29.88
CA ALA A 64 -19.43 -10.39 28.47
C ALA A 64 -18.44 -11.37 27.82
N GLY A 65 -18.95 -12.27 26.97
CA GLY A 65 -18.17 -13.32 26.32
C GLY A 65 -17.97 -14.62 27.12
N LEU A 66 -18.43 -14.68 28.38
CA LEU A 66 -18.46 -15.91 29.18
C LEU A 66 -19.85 -16.55 29.22
N SER A 67 -19.87 -17.88 29.32
CA SER A 67 -21.08 -18.69 29.45
C SER A 67 -20.88 -19.80 30.48
N LEU A 68 -21.96 -20.15 31.20
CA LEU A 68 -21.97 -21.26 32.15
C LEU A 68 -22.88 -22.37 31.61
N SER A 69 -22.34 -23.57 31.42
CA SER A 69 -23.12 -24.73 31.04
C SER A 69 -23.95 -25.25 32.22
N SER A 70 -25.03 -25.99 31.92
CA SER A 70 -25.86 -26.59 32.98
C SER A 70 -25.10 -27.65 33.80
N ALA A 71 -24.00 -28.19 33.26
CA ALA A 71 -23.08 -29.08 33.97
C ALA A 71 -22.11 -28.35 34.92
N GLY A 72 -22.17 -27.02 34.99
CA GLY A 72 -21.34 -26.21 35.88
C GLY A 72 -20.00 -25.79 35.30
N ILE A 73 -19.81 -25.88 33.98
CA ILE A 73 -18.55 -25.48 33.33
C ILE A 73 -18.69 -24.04 32.83
N LEU A 74 -17.92 -23.12 33.42
CA LEU A 74 -17.76 -21.77 32.92
C LEU A 74 -16.68 -21.76 31.84
N SER A 75 -17.01 -21.24 30.66
CA SER A 75 -16.10 -21.15 29.52
C SER A 75 -16.45 -19.97 28.61
N GLY A 76 -15.58 -19.68 27.66
CA GLY A 76 -15.71 -18.57 26.72
C GLY A 76 -14.52 -17.64 26.78
N THR A 77 -14.58 -16.57 25.98
CA THR A 77 -13.52 -15.55 25.89
C THR A 77 -14.13 -14.24 26.38
N PRO A 78 -13.66 -13.70 27.52
CA PRO A 78 -14.18 -12.44 28.03
C PRO A 78 -14.00 -11.29 27.03
N THR A 79 -14.83 -10.25 27.08
CA THR A 79 -14.67 -9.06 26.20
C THR A 79 -14.52 -7.75 26.97
N ASP A 80 -14.65 -7.77 28.29
CA ASP A 80 -14.47 -6.60 29.16
C ASP A 80 -13.52 -6.90 30.33
N VAL A 81 -12.71 -5.91 30.71
CA VAL A 81 -11.78 -5.98 31.85
C VAL A 81 -12.49 -5.61 33.14
N GLY A 82 -11.98 -6.11 34.25
CA GLY A 82 -12.42 -5.73 35.59
C GLY A 82 -13.04 -6.88 36.37
N THR A 83 -13.65 -6.53 37.49
CA THR A 83 -14.26 -7.49 38.42
C THR A 83 -15.78 -7.43 38.32
N SER A 84 -16.40 -8.54 37.93
CA SER A 84 -17.86 -8.71 37.96
C SER A 84 -18.26 -9.60 39.14
N LEU A 85 -19.31 -9.23 39.87
CA LEU A 85 -19.91 -10.09 40.88
C LEU A 85 -21.02 -10.93 40.23
N SER A 86 -20.79 -12.24 40.13
CA SER A 86 -21.72 -13.18 39.51
C SER A 86 -22.35 -14.08 40.57
N ARG A 87 -23.67 -14.27 40.52
CA ARG A 87 -24.39 -15.20 41.40
C ARG A 87 -24.57 -16.54 40.70
N ILE A 88 -23.86 -17.55 41.17
CA ILE A 88 -23.98 -18.93 40.69
C ILE A 88 -24.99 -19.69 41.55
N VAL A 89 -25.93 -20.36 40.89
CA VAL A 89 -26.99 -21.16 41.51
C VAL A 89 -26.85 -22.60 41.02
N ALA A 90 -26.75 -23.54 41.96
CA ALA A 90 -26.75 -24.97 41.71
C ALA A 90 -28.01 -25.59 42.32
N SER A 91 -28.77 -26.38 41.55
CA SER A 91 -29.99 -27.05 42.02
C SER A 91 -30.01 -28.53 41.67
N ASP A 92 -30.45 -29.40 42.60
CA ASP A 92 -30.61 -30.84 42.34
C ASP A 92 -32.08 -31.24 42.09
N ALA A 93 -32.30 -32.51 41.76
CA ALA A 93 -33.63 -33.07 41.48
C ALA A 93 -34.54 -33.18 42.72
N ASN A 94 -33.98 -33.09 43.93
CA ASN A 94 -34.70 -33.13 45.20
C ASN A 94 -35.16 -31.73 45.65
N GLY A 95 -34.90 -30.70 44.85
CA GLY A 95 -35.26 -29.31 45.14
C GLY A 95 -34.24 -28.59 46.01
N CYS A 96 -33.05 -29.16 46.21
CA CYS A 96 -31.99 -28.50 46.95
C CYS A 96 -31.30 -27.43 46.12
N VAL A 97 -31.20 -26.22 46.67
CA VAL A 97 -30.60 -25.06 46.00
C VAL A 97 -29.43 -24.52 46.82
N VAL A 98 -28.26 -24.46 46.18
CA VAL A 98 -27.05 -23.83 46.72
C VAL A 98 -26.74 -22.60 45.88
N THR A 99 -26.58 -21.45 46.52
CA THR A 99 -26.27 -20.18 45.85
C THR A 99 -24.95 -19.64 46.37
N ARG A 100 -24.13 -19.09 45.48
CA ARG A 100 -23.01 -18.23 45.88
C ARG A 100 -22.80 -17.08 44.90
N THR A 101 -22.64 -15.87 45.45
CA THR A 101 -22.07 -14.73 44.72
C THR A 101 -20.56 -14.73 44.86
N LEU A 102 -19.84 -14.67 43.74
CA LEU A 102 -18.38 -14.61 43.71
C LEU A 102 -17.86 -13.57 42.71
N PRO A 103 -16.68 -12.99 42.94
CA PRO A 103 -16.03 -12.16 41.95
C PRO A 103 -15.41 -13.02 40.83
N ILE A 104 -15.66 -12.58 39.60
CA ILE A 104 -14.96 -13.02 38.39
C ILE A 104 -14.07 -11.86 37.96
N ASN A 105 -12.76 -12.01 38.13
CA ASN A 105 -11.75 -11.02 37.79
C ASN A 105 -11.18 -11.29 36.40
N ILE A 106 -11.32 -10.34 35.49
CA ILE A 106 -10.76 -10.38 34.13
C ILE A 106 -9.66 -9.32 34.00
N GLY A 107 -8.42 -9.75 33.77
CA GLY A 107 -7.24 -8.89 33.54
C GLY A 107 -6.83 -8.78 32.07
N THR A 108 -5.89 -7.88 31.75
CA THR A 108 -5.34 -7.60 30.40
C THR A 108 -4.08 -8.40 30.02
N GLY A 109 -3.71 -9.40 30.80
CA GLY A 109 -2.39 -10.02 30.80
C GLY A 109 -1.40 -9.22 31.65
N ALA A 110 -0.13 -9.66 31.70
CA ALA A 110 0.93 -8.82 32.22
C ALA A 110 1.13 -7.64 31.26
N CYS A 111 1.15 -6.41 31.79
CA CYS A 111 1.36 -5.24 30.95
C CYS A 111 2.71 -5.28 30.23
N LEU A 112 2.73 -4.74 29.01
CA LEU A 112 3.91 -4.68 28.17
C LEU A 112 4.97 -3.78 28.80
N SER A 113 6.11 -4.38 29.15
CA SER A 113 7.32 -3.66 29.56
C SER A 113 8.31 -3.67 28.40
N LEU A 114 8.39 -2.53 27.70
CA LEU A 114 9.21 -2.37 26.50
C LEU A 114 10.46 -1.55 26.82
N THR A 115 11.59 -1.95 26.24
CA THR A 115 12.82 -1.16 26.21
C THR A 115 12.79 -0.14 25.06
N LEU A 116 13.62 0.91 25.10
CA LEU A 116 13.66 1.93 24.04
C LEU A 116 13.92 1.28 22.67
N GLY A 117 13.07 1.60 21.68
CA GLY A 117 13.14 1.04 20.34
C GLY A 117 12.49 -0.35 20.18
N GLN A 118 12.08 -0.98 21.27
CA GLN A 118 11.38 -2.26 21.21
C GLN A 118 9.97 -2.09 20.65
N VAL A 119 9.61 -2.99 19.74
CA VAL A 119 8.29 -3.06 19.10
C VAL A 119 7.57 -4.31 19.57
N GLN A 120 6.34 -4.15 20.06
CA GLN A 120 5.40 -5.22 20.32
C GLN A 120 4.33 -5.24 19.22
N LEU A 121 4.03 -6.43 18.71
CA LEU A 121 3.00 -6.65 17.70
C LEU A 121 1.76 -7.24 18.37
N LEU A 122 0.58 -6.73 18.00
CA LEU A 122 -0.72 -7.09 18.53
C LEU A 122 -1.72 -7.26 17.37
N ASP A 123 -2.62 -8.21 17.48
CA ASP A 123 -3.70 -8.47 16.53
C ASP A 123 -5.00 -8.84 17.26
N GLY A 124 -6.12 -8.75 16.54
CA GLY A 124 -7.45 -9.14 17.04
C GLY A 124 -7.77 -8.63 18.45
N ALA A 125 -8.05 -9.56 19.36
CA ALA A 125 -8.35 -9.24 20.75
C ALA A 125 -7.17 -8.56 21.49
N ALA A 126 -5.92 -8.94 21.21
CA ALA A 126 -4.74 -8.33 21.82
C ALA A 126 -4.51 -6.88 21.38
N ALA A 127 -4.94 -6.52 20.17
CA ALA A 127 -4.97 -5.13 19.71
C ALA A 127 -6.16 -4.34 20.27
N SER A 128 -7.23 -5.03 20.70
CA SER A 128 -8.44 -4.40 21.23
C SER A 128 -8.22 -3.81 22.61
N ASP A 129 -7.55 -4.51 23.52
CA ASP A 129 -7.23 -4.00 24.85
C ASP A 129 -5.84 -4.45 25.28
N PHE A 130 -4.97 -3.50 25.59
CA PHE A 130 -3.62 -3.76 26.07
C PHE A 130 -3.17 -2.70 27.07
N CYS A 131 -2.13 -3.00 27.84
CA CYS A 131 -1.50 -2.04 28.75
C CYS A 131 0.01 -2.02 28.59
N VAL A 132 0.60 -0.85 28.85
CA VAL A 132 2.06 -0.62 28.84
C VAL A 132 2.48 0.03 30.16
N THR A 133 3.71 -0.24 30.61
CA THR A 133 4.25 0.28 31.88
C THR A 133 5.36 1.30 31.64
N SER A 134 5.47 2.34 32.47
CA SER A 134 6.68 3.17 32.54
C SER A 134 7.78 2.48 33.34
N ASP A 135 9.03 2.90 33.11
CA ASP A 135 10.12 2.64 34.04
C ASP A 135 10.30 3.79 35.05
N ALA A 136 11.48 3.91 35.66
CA ALA A 136 11.79 4.99 36.59
C ALA A 136 11.78 6.38 35.93
N ALA A 137 11.93 6.46 34.60
CA ALA A 137 11.88 7.69 33.83
C ALA A 137 10.51 7.85 33.15
N ALA A 138 10.22 9.07 32.67
CA ALA A 138 9.04 9.28 31.84
C ALA A 138 9.26 8.59 30.49
N SER A 139 8.28 7.80 30.07
CA SER A 139 8.35 7.02 28.82
C SER A 139 7.40 7.59 27.78
N GLU A 140 7.72 7.39 26.50
CA GLU A 140 6.83 7.71 25.37
C GLU A 140 6.58 6.46 24.54
N TYR A 141 5.34 6.32 24.09
CA TYR A 141 4.92 5.22 23.23
C TYR A 141 4.23 5.75 21.98
N THR A 142 4.43 5.02 20.88
CA THR A 142 3.69 5.19 19.65
C THR A 142 2.94 3.91 19.31
N VAL A 143 1.65 4.04 19.02
CA VAL A 143 0.77 2.98 18.54
C VAL A 143 0.53 3.21 17.06
N VAL A 144 0.78 2.18 16.26
CA VAL A 144 0.66 2.20 14.80
C VAL A 144 -0.30 1.10 14.36
N PRO A 145 -1.61 1.38 14.31
CA PRO A 145 -2.57 0.49 13.69
C PRO A 145 -2.47 0.62 12.18
N VAL A 146 -2.56 -0.52 11.48
CA VAL A 146 -2.72 -0.60 10.03
C VAL A 146 -3.88 -1.53 9.69
N SER A 147 -4.59 -1.21 8.62
CA SER A 147 -5.62 -2.09 8.05
C SER A 147 -5.01 -2.97 6.96
N THR A 148 -5.19 -4.29 7.05
CA THR A 148 -4.81 -5.27 6.01
C THR A 148 -6.00 -5.67 5.14
N ALA A 149 -7.13 -4.96 5.27
CA ALA A 149 -8.26 -5.14 4.38
C ALA A 149 -7.80 -5.00 2.92
N ALA A 150 -8.20 -5.94 2.08
CA ALA A 150 -7.82 -5.99 0.67
C ALA A 150 -8.81 -5.25 -0.25
N ASP A 151 -10.02 -4.96 0.24
CA ASP A 151 -11.07 -4.22 -0.48
C ASP A 151 -10.99 -2.71 -0.19
N ALA A 152 -11.80 -1.89 -0.86
CA ALA A 152 -11.78 -0.42 -0.66
C ALA A 152 -12.25 0.04 0.73
N SER A 153 -12.58 -0.88 1.65
CA SER A 153 -13.15 -0.56 2.94
C SER A 153 -12.15 0.21 3.82
N THR A 154 -12.67 1.21 4.54
CA THR A 154 -11.89 1.95 5.53
C THR A 154 -12.22 1.38 6.90
N LEU A 155 -11.20 0.90 7.61
CA LEU A 155 -11.34 0.46 8.98
C LEU A 155 -11.45 1.71 9.87
N ASN A 156 -12.59 1.93 10.52
CA ASN A 156 -12.79 3.07 11.42
C ASN A 156 -12.47 2.64 12.85
N VAL A 157 -11.42 3.19 13.45
CA VAL A 157 -10.96 2.80 14.80
C VAL A 157 -11.07 3.98 15.75
N SER A 158 -11.72 3.74 16.89
CA SER A 158 -11.66 4.59 18.07
C SER A 158 -10.59 4.05 19.02
N THR A 159 -9.65 4.89 19.45
CA THR A 159 -8.61 4.55 20.44
C THR A 159 -8.76 5.43 21.67
N LEU A 160 -8.97 4.81 22.83
CA LEU A 160 -9.08 5.46 24.13
C LEU A 160 -7.88 5.08 25.00
N GLY A 161 -7.23 6.07 25.61
CA GLY A 161 -6.14 5.85 26.55
C GLY A 161 -6.47 6.32 27.96
N SER A 162 -6.05 5.55 28.97
CA SER A 162 -6.15 5.88 30.39
C SER A 162 -4.78 5.79 31.07
N ASN A 163 -4.57 6.66 32.06
CA ASN A 163 -3.29 6.85 32.77
C ASN A 163 -2.14 7.25 31.83
N ILE A 164 -2.44 8.11 30.85
CA ILE A 164 -1.49 8.63 29.85
C ILE A 164 -1.41 10.15 29.90
N VAL A 165 -0.39 10.74 29.30
CA VAL A 165 -0.30 12.19 29.06
C VAL A 165 -0.10 12.49 27.58
N PRO A 166 -0.69 13.57 27.05
CA PRO A 166 -0.48 13.94 25.66
C PRO A 166 0.96 14.39 25.43
N VAL A 167 1.57 13.93 24.34
CA VAL A 167 2.88 14.41 23.88
C VAL A 167 2.67 15.43 22.76
N THR A 168 3.30 16.59 22.85
CA THR A 168 3.22 17.68 21.85
C THR A 168 4.58 17.93 21.16
N GLY A 169 4.57 18.51 19.96
CA GLY A 169 5.77 18.79 19.13
C GLY A 169 6.05 17.73 18.05
N PRO A 170 6.63 18.07 16.88
CA PRO A 170 6.92 17.06 15.85
C PRO A 170 8.04 16.12 16.33
N PRO A 171 8.06 14.85 15.89
CA PRO A 171 9.15 13.93 16.25
C PRO A 171 10.54 14.34 15.69
N THR A 172 10.69 15.44 14.94
CA THR A 172 11.98 16.11 14.61
C THR A 172 11.78 17.59 14.23
N PRO A 173 12.79 18.48 14.40
CA PRO A 173 12.70 19.89 14.01
C PRO A 173 12.50 20.12 12.51
N ILE A 174 11.80 21.21 12.18
CA ILE A 174 11.67 21.76 10.81
C ILE A 174 12.99 22.48 10.48
N ALA A 175 13.60 22.16 9.34
CA ALA A 175 14.74 22.93 8.83
C ALA A 175 14.23 24.17 8.06
N PRO A 176 14.85 25.35 8.24
CA PRO A 176 14.35 26.60 7.67
C PRO A 176 14.66 26.80 6.17
N ASP A 177 15.60 26.05 5.58
CA ASP A 177 16.08 26.30 4.20
C ASP A 177 15.88 25.08 3.28
N SER A 178 15.28 25.30 2.10
CA SER A 178 15.14 24.26 1.05
C SER A 178 16.35 24.25 0.12
N LEU A 179 17.11 23.15 0.10
CA LEU A 179 18.26 22.95 -0.81
C LEU A 179 17.91 22.07 -2.03
N LEU A 180 16.74 21.42 -2.00
CA LEU A 180 16.19 20.66 -3.11
C LEU A 180 15.07 21.49 -3.77
N ALA A 181 14.73 21.15 -5.02
CA ALA A 181 13.55 21.74 -5.63
C ALA A 181 12.33 21.45 -4.73
N PRO A 182 11.35 22.37 -4.63
CA PRO A 182 10.09 22.05 -3.96
C PRO A 182 9.58 20.71 -4.46
N LEU A 183 9.00 19.91 -3.56
CA LEU A 183 8.30 18.69 -3.96
C LEU A 183 7.40 19.06 -5.13
N ALA A 184 7.55 18.37 -6.25
CA ALA A 184 6.57 18.45 -7.33
C ALA A 184 5.21 18.27 -6.65
N ALA A 185 4.38 19.32 -6.70
CA ALA A 185 3.18 19.33 -5.90
C ALA A 185 2.38 18.09 -6.31
N ALA A 186 1.85 17.36 -5.33
CA ALA A 186 0.91 16.26 -5.62
C ALA A 186 -0.39 16.74 -6.29
N SER A 187 -0.48 18.03 -6.66
CA SER A 187 -1.41 18.50 -7.65
C SER A 187 -0.94 18.09 -9.06
N VAL A 188 -1.24 16.83 -9.40
CA VAL A 188 -1.71 16.43 -10.73
C VAL A 188 -0.73 16.58 -11.91
N GLU A 189 0.56 16.80 -11.69
CA GLU A 189 1.55 17.06 -12.75
C GLU A 189 2.07 15.81 -13.50
N ASP A 190 1.45 14.65 -13.38
CA ASP A 190 1.85 13.51 -14.21
C ASP A 190 0.68 12.53 -14.37
N LEU A 191 -0.02 12.65 -15.50
CA LEU A 191 -0.99 11.67 -15.92
C LEU A 191 -0.21 10.62 -16.70
N HIS A 192 -0.07 9.46 -16.12
CA HIS A 192 0.13 8.27 -16.93
C HIS A 192 -1.23 7.81 -17.45
N ALA A 193 -1.26 6.91 -18.42
CA ALA A 193 -2.50 6.29 -18.82
C ALA A 193 -2.23 4.85 -19.22
N GLU A 194 -2.29 3.92 -18.26
CA GLU A 194 -2.93 2.65 -18.54
C GLU A 194 -4.39 2.96 -18.85
N ARG A 195 -4.74 3.08 -20.13
CA ARG A 195 -6.10 3.41 -20.55
C ARG A 195 -7.03 2.19 -20.43
N ALA A 196 -7.08 1.60 -19.23
CA ALA A 196 -7.92 0.47 -18.84
C ALA A 196 -9.42 0.84 -18.73
N ALA A 197 -9.79 2.12 -18.87
CA ALA A 197 -11.15 2.60 -18.63
C ALA A 197 -12.22 2.03 -19.59
N ASP A 198 -11.85 1.31 -20.64
CA ASP A 198 -12.78 0.62 -21.56
C ASP A 198 -12.43 -0.86 -21.80
N LEU A 199 -11.80 -1.53 -20.83
CA LEU A 199 -11.77 -3.00 -20.84
C LEU A 199 -12.98 -3.51 -20.04
N PRO A 200 -14.11 -3.89 -20.69
CA PRO A 200 -15.09 -4.72 -20.01
C PRO A 200 -14.35 -5.99 -19.55
N GLU A 201 -14.23 -6.13 -18.23
CA GLU A 201 -14.27 -7.42 -17.56
C GLU A 201 -13.25 -8.46 -18.09
N PHE A 202 -11.95 -8.24 -17.88
CA PHE A 202 -11.00 -9.36 -17.74
C PHE A 202 -11.01 -9.96 -16.32
N ALA A 203 -12.04 -9.62 -15.53
CA ALA A 203 -12.32 -10.14 -14.19
C ALA A 203 -12.82 -11.60 -14.18
N THR A 204 -12.94 -12.26 -15.34
CA THR A 204 -13.25 -13.69 -15.39
C THR A 204 -12.14 -14.44 -16.12
N ALA A 205 -11.38 -15.17 -15.32
CA ALA A 205 -10.35 -16.13 -15.70
C ALA A 205 -10.93 -17.39 -16.37
N GLU A 206 -11.85 -17.26 -17.34
CA GLU A 206 -12.33 -18.40 -18.12
C GLU A 206 -12.16 -18.16 -19.62
N GLN A 207 -11.25 -18.96 -20.19
CA GLN A 207 -11.09 -19.24 -21.62
C GLN A 207 -10.44 -18.14 -22.47
N ARG A 208 -9.11 -18.17 -22.50
CA ARG A 208 -8.41 -18.22 -23.79
C ARG A 208 -7.10 -19.01 -23.63
N THR A 209 -7.25 -20.32 -23.71
CA THR A 209 -6.20 -21.22 -24.17
C THR A 209 -5.61 -20.69 -25.47
N GLN A 210 -4.31 -20.95 -25.66
CA GLN A 210 -3.38 -20.83 -26.80
C GLN A 210 -3.91 -20.82 -28.27
N SER A 211 -5.21 -20.84 -28.53
CA SER A 211 -5.82 -21.14 -29.82
C SER A 211 -6.36 -19.93 -30.62
N LEU A 212 -5.96 -18.70 -30.31
CA LEU A 212 -6.23 -17.52 -31.15
C LEU A 212 -4.96 -16.78 -31.60
N ILE A 213 -3.82 -17.48 -31.63
CA ILE A 213 -2.60 -17.00 -32.29
C ILE A 213 -2.60 -17.57 -33.72
N PRO A 214 -3.13 -16.86 -34.74
CA PRO A 214 -2.73 -17.14 -36.11
C PRO A 214 -1.27 -16.70 -36.31
N PRO A 215 -0.54 -17.30 -37.28
CA PRO A 215 0.80 -16.85 -37.62
C PRO A 215 0.76 -15.44 -38.23
N ILE A 216 1.60 -14.55 -37.68
CA ILE A 216 2.05 -13.22 -38.15
C ILE A 216 1.90 -13.04 -39.68
N PRO A 217 1.33 -11.92 -40.21
CA PRO A 217 2.18 -10.79 -40.64
C PRO A 217 1.52 -9.40 -40.74
N ARG A 218 2.03 -8.42 -39.96
CA ARG A 218 2.21 -7.03 -40.40
C ARG A 218 3.55 -6.51 -39.86
N GLY A 219 4.46 -6.16 -40.76
CA GLY A 219 5.68 -5.40 -40.42
C GLY A 219 6.99 -6.18 -40.27
N SER A 220 7.26 -7.22 -41.08
CA SER A 220 8.57 -7.92 -41.07
C SER A 220 9.77 -7.07 -41.52
N VAL A 221 9.58 -5.77 -41.77
CA VAL A 221 10.64 -4.85 -42.19
C VAL A 221 10.82 -3.81 -41.10
N PRO A 222 11.97 -3.81 -40.41
CA PRO A 222 12.35 -2.77 -39.48
C PRO A 222 12.16 -1.36 -40.08
N PRO A 223 11.40 -0.47 -39.42
CA PRO A 223 11.19 0.87 -39.93
C PRO A 223 12.51 1.62 -40.17
N ALA A 224 12.62 2.28 -41.31
CA ALA A 224 13.75 3.14 -41.64
C ALA A 224 13.51 4.56 -41.15
N VAL A 225 14.59 5.33 -40.95
CA VAL A 225 14.46 6.77 -40.66
C VAL A 225 13.75 7.45 -41.84
N ASP A 226 12.94 8.47 -41.54
CA ASP A 226 12.05 9.19 -42.46
C ASP A 226 10.86 8.38 -42.98
N GLN A 227 10.74 7.10 -42.65
CA GLN A 227 9.57 6.30 -42.99
C GLN A 227 8.33 6.82 -42.26
N LEU A 228 7.22 6.90 -42.99
CA LEU A 228 5.90 7.16 -42.43
C LEU A 228 5.21 5.85 -42.06
N ILE A 229 4.66 5.79 -40.85
CA ILE A 229 3.92 4.66 -40.32
C ILE A 229 2.56 5.12 -39.80
N ASP A 230 1.53 4.28 -39.96
CA ASP A 230 0.19 4.53 -39.41
C ASP A 230 0.09 3.89 -38.03
N ILE A 231 -0.31 4.67 -37.02
CA ILE A 231 -0.40 4.23 -35.63
C ILE A 231 -1.79 4.55 -35.10
N GLN A 232 -2.45 3.55 -34.54
CA GLN A 232 -3.72 3.70 -33.82
C GLN A 232 -3.47 4.25 -32.41
N VAL A 233 -4.10 5.37 -32.05
CA VAL A 233 -3.95 5.97 -30.71
C VAL A 233 -5.20 5.90 -29.83
N ALA A 234 -6.33 5.44 -30.37
CA ALA A 234 -7.58 5.31 -29.62
C ALA A 234 -7.50 4.19 -28.56
N PRO A 235 -7.83 4.47 -27.28
CA PRO A 235 -7.75 3.48 -26.19
C PRO A 235 -8.64 2.26 -26.34
N GLY A 236 -8.28 1.20 -25.62
CA GLY A 236 -9.09 -0.01 -25.50
C GLY A 236 -9.39 -0.68 -26.84
N CYS A 237 -10.27 -1.69 -26.83
CA CYS A 237 -10.49 -2.52 -28.02
C CYS A 237 -11.73 -2.17 -28.85
N THR A 238 -12.60 -1.25 -28.39
CA THR A 238 -13.91 -1.01 -29.00
C THR A 238 -14.17 0.45 -29.34
N GLY A 239 -14.85 0.71 -30.46
CA GLY A 239 -15.27 2.05 -30.90
C GLY A 239 -14.48 2.59 -32.11
N ALA A 240 -14.66 3.88 -32.43
CA ALA A 240 -14.03 4.52 -33.59
C ALA A 240 -12.48 4.50 -33.53
N MET A 241 -11.84 4.17 -34.64
CA MET A 241 -10.39 4.25 -34.79
C MET A 241 -9.92 5.72 -34.81
N ASP A 242 -8.75 5.98 -34.23
CA ASP A 242 -8.00 7.24 -34.35
C ASP A 242 -6.60 6.95 -34.93
N MET A 243 -6.51 6.91 -36.25
CA MET A 243 -5.25 6.62 -36.94
C MET A 243 -4.43 7.91 -37.12
N ARG A 244 -3.19 7.90 -36.62
CA ARG A 244 -2.22 8.99 -36.74
C ARG A 244 -1.04 8.59 -37.61
N LYS A 245 -0.47 9.55 -38.33
CA LYS A 245 0.76 9.36 -39.10
C LYS A 245 1.97 9.67 -38.22
N GLY A 246 2.86 8.70 -38.06
CA GLY A 246 4.16 8.87 -37.41
C GLY A 246 5.29 8.89 -38.42
N ARG A 247 6.29 9.76 -38.24
CA ARG A 247 7.57 9.72 -38.96
C ARG A 247 8.67 9.23 -38.04
N VAL A 248 9.45 8.26 -38.47
CA VAL A 248 10.61 7.77 -37.71
C VAL A 248 11.72 8.82 -37.76
N GLU A 249 12.04 9.42 -36.61
CA GLU A 249 13.04 10.49 -36.50
C GLU A 249 14.42 9.95 -36.14
N ALA A 250 14.47 8.96 -35.23
CA ALA A 250 15.71 8.36 -34.76
C ALA A 250 15.54 6.87 -34.43
N ILE A 251 16.61 6.10 -34.60
CA ILE A 251 16.65 4.66 -34.32
C ILE A 251 17.87 4.35 -33.47
N SER A 252 17.74 3.50 -32.46
CA SER A 252 18.89 3.05 -31.66
C SER A 252 19.88 2.25 -32.51
N PRO A 253 21.20 2.50 -32.36
CA PRO A 253 22.21 1.85 -33.19
C PRO A 253 22.38 0.36 -32.86
N VAL A 254 22.07 -0.05 -31.63
CA VAL A 254 22.21 -1.43 -31.15
C VAL A 254 20.88 -2.18 -31.29
N SER A 255 20.94 -3.37 -31.86
CA SER A 255 19.85 -4.34 -31.89
C SER A 255 20.43 -5.72 -31.58
N THR A 256 19.90 -6.35 -30.54
CA THR A 256 20.11 -7.78 -30.25
C THR A 256 18.74 -8.39 -29.95
N PRO A 257 18.60 -9.74 -29.99
CA PRO A 257 17.34 -10.37 -29.58
C PRO A 257 16.88 -9.96 -28.17
N ALA A 258 17.83 -9.73 -27.26
CA ALA A 258 17.57 -9.32 -25.87
C ALA A 258 17.34 -7.80 -25.70
N LYS A 259 17.82 -6.99 -26.65
CA LYS A 259 17.76 -5.52 -26.62
C LYS A 259 17.30 -5.04 -28.00
N PRO A 260 15.99 -5.13 -28.30
CA PRO A 260 15.47 -4.74 -29.60
C PRO A 260 15.63 -3.22 -29.79
N ARG A 261 15.47 -2.75 -31.03
CA ARG A 261 15.68 -1.34 -31.37
C ARG A 261 14.66 -0.45 -30.68
N LEU A 262 14.99 0.82 -30.52
CA LEU A 262 14.03 1.86 -30.15
C LEU A 262 13.86 2.81 -31.32
N TYR A 263 12.63 2.93 -31.78
CA TYR A 263 12.21 3.83 -32.84
C TYR A 263 11.57 5.06 -32.20
N MET A 264 12.23 6.22 -32.30
CA MET A 264 11.67 7.49 -31.86
C MET A 264 10.82 8.04 -33.00
N VAL A 265 9.51 8.12 -32.80
CA VAL A 265 8.55 8.46 -33.84
C VAL A 265 7.79 9.72 -33.47
N GLN A 266 7.74 10.69 -34.37
CA GLN A 266 7.00 11.94 -34.19
C GLN A 266 5.68 11.90 -34.96
N GLU A 267 4.57 12.30 -34.34
CA GLU A 267 3.31 12.53 -35.06
C GLU A 267 3.45 13.69 -36.04
N VAL A 268 3.04 13.45 -37.28
CA VAL A 268 3.12 14.40 -38.38
C VAL A 268 1.78 14.49 -39.11
N VAL A 269 1.52 15.64 -39.68
CA VAL A 269 0.34 15.92 -40.49
C VAL A 269 0.77 16.46 -41.84
N GLU A 270 0.04 16.08 -42.88
CA GLU A 270 0.29 16.57 -44.23
C GLU A 270 -0.22 18.01 -44.38
N GLN A 271 0.64 18.94 -44.80
CA GLN A 271 0.29 20.36 -44.92
C GLN A 271 0.82 20.99 -46.23
N PRO A 272 -0.08 21.49 -47.11
CA PRO A 272 -1.53 21.26 -47.12
C PRO A 272 -1.86 19.78 -47.41
N ALA A 273 -3.09 19.36 -47.11
CA ALA A 273 -3.54 18.00 -47.41
C ALA A 273 -3.34 17.65 -48.90
N GLY A 274 -2.80 16.46 -49.18
CA GLY A 274 -2.44 15.98 -50.50
C GLY A 274 -1.12 16.52 -51.07
N SER A 275 -0.34 17.30 -50.31
CA SER A 275 0.94 17.86 -50.78
C SER A 275 2.13 16.89 -50.76
N GLY A 276 2.01 15.77 -50.06
CA GLY A 276 3.12 14.89 -49.71
C GLY A 276 4.09 15.49 -48.68
N THR A 277 3.86 16.71 -48.20
CA THR A 277 4.73 17.41 -47.25
C THR A 277 4.22 17.22 -45.83
N TYR A 278 4.99 16.51 -45.01
CA TYR A 278 4.63 16.18 -43.63
C TYR A 278 5.38 17.06 -42.63
N VAL A 279 4.64 17.79 -41.81
CA VAL A 279 5.16 18.65 -40.75
C VAL A 279 4.71 18.13 -39.37
N PRO A 280 5.40 18.48 -38.27
CA PRO A 280 4.97 18.09 -36.93
C PRO A 280 3.51 18.47 -36.65
N ALA A 281 2.76 17.58 -35.98
CA ALA A 281 1.35 17.81 -35.64
C ALA A 281 1.14 18.98 -34.67
N VAL A 282 2.16 19.34 -33.89
CA VAL A 282 2.20 20.52 -33.03
C VAL A 282 3.40 21.38 -33.43
N ALA A 283 3.14 22.64 -33.75
CA ALA A 283 4.19 23.59 -34.17
C ALA A 283 5.11 23.94 -33.00
N GLY A 284 6.39 24.18 -33.28
CA GLY A 284 7.38 24.53 -32.25
C GLY A 284 7.76 23.37 -31.33
N GLY A 285 7.43 22.13 -31.70
CA GLY A 285 7.86 20.92 -31.00
C GLY A 285 9.32 20.56 -31.23
N PHE A 286 9.69 19.34 -30.85
CA PHE A 286 11.04 18.80 -31.04
C PHE A 286 11.45 18.76 -32.52
N ALA A 287 12.71 19.08 -32.78
CA ALA A 287 13.40 18.81 -34.03
C ALA A 287 13.98 17.39 -34.03
N ARG A 288 14.37 16.88 -35.20
CA ARG A 288 14.97 15.54 -35.35
C ARG A 288 16.15 15.28 -34.41
N GLN A 289 17.04 16.27 -34.26
CA GLN A 289 18.18 16.21 -33.35
C GLN A 289 17.76 15.94 -31.89
N ASP A 290 16.60 16.44 -31.47
CA ASP A 290 16.10 16.23 -30.12
C ASP A 290 15.73 14.76 -29.87
N PHE A 291 15.13 14.08 -30.87
CA PHE A 291 14.82 12.65 -30.78
C PHE A 291 16.08 11.79 -30.74
N GLU A 292 17.14 12.16 -31.46
CA GLU A 292 18.44 11.49 -31.38
C GLU A 292 19.06 11.61 -29.99
N VAL A 293 18.99 12.80 -29.39
CA VAL A 293 19.50 13.02 -28.03
C VAL A 293 18.65 12.30 -26.99
N LEU A 294 17.32 12.30 -27.10
CA LEU A 294 16.44 11.59 -26.17
C LEU A 294 16.67 10.07 -26.21
N ARG A 295 16.84 9.51 -27.42
CA ARG A 295 17.26 8.13 -27.63
C ARG A 295 18.60 7.84 -26.95
N ASP A 296 19.61 8.67 -27.21
CA ASP A 296 20.96 8.48 -26.66
C ASP A 296 20.99 8.65 -25.14
N ALA A 297 20.12 9.51 -24.59
CA ALA A 297 19.96 9.68 -23.16
C ALA A 297 19.40 8.41 -22.51
N PHE A 298 18.40 7.78 -23.14
CA PHE A 298 17.82 6.54 -22.62
C PHE A 298 18.72 5.32 -22.84
N ASP A 299 19.44 5.23 -23.96
CA ASP A 299 20.25 4.05 -24.31
C ASP A 299 21.68 4.08 -23.82
N GLY A 300 22.27 5.28 -23.75
CA GLY A 300 23.68 5.44 -23.42
C GLY A 300 23.96 4.98 -21.99
N LEU A 301 25.09 4.31 -21.79
CA LEU A 301 25.49 3.83 -20.47
C LEU A 301 26.01 4.97 -19.58
N PRO A 302 25.65 5.01 -18.28
CA PRO A 302 26.28 5.89 -17.32
C PRO A 302 27.70 5.38 -16.92
N PRO A 303 28.63 6.27 -16.53
CA PRO A 303 28.52 7.72 -16.53
C PRO A 303 28.70 8.30 -17.95
N GLY A 304 27.76 9.13 -18.39
CA GLY A 304 27.80 9.75 -19.71
C GLY A 304 26.85 10.95 -19.84
N ILE A 305 27.09 11.79 -20.83
CA ILE A 305 26.16 12.84 -21.25
C ILE A 305 26.01 12.77 -22.77
N THR A 306 24.83 13.14 -23.26
CA THR A 306 24.53 13.18 -24.69
C THR A 306 25.18 14.37 -25.38
N GLY A 307 25.03 14.45 -26.70
CA GLY A 307 25.14 15.72 -27.42
C GLY A 307 24.08 16.73 -26.95
N SER A 308 24.22 17.98 -27.38
CA SER A 308 23.20 19.01 -27.12
C SER A 308 21.98 18.80 -28.01
N GLY A 309 20.80 19.08 -27.47
CA GLY A 309 19.58 19.20 -28.26
C GLY A 309 19.62 20.41 -29.20
N SER A 310 18.52 20.61 -29.91
CA SER A 310 18.32 21.72 -30.83
C SER A 310 18.11 23.04 -30.09
N GLY A 311 18.42 24.16 -30.75
CA GLY A 311 18.21 25.51 -30.20
C GLY A 311 18.97 25.75 -28.90
N THR A 312 18.24 26.00 -27.81
CA THR A 312 18.79 26.24 -26.47
C THR A 312 18.77 25.00 -25.57
N LEU A 313 18.36 23.84 -26.08
CA LEU A 313 18.35 22.60 -25.29
C LEU A 313 19.77 22.10 -25.06
N GLY A 314 20.09 21.85 -23.80
CA GLY A 314 21.40 21.35 -23.37
C GLY A 314 21.57 19.85 -23.60
N THR A 315 22.52 19.27 -22.89
CA THR A 315 22.76 17.81 -22.85
C THR A 315 21.84 17.14 -21.83
N LEU A 316 21.59 15.84 -22.00
CA LEU A 316 20.97 14.97 -21.01
C LEU A 316 21.99 13.99 -20.44
N ALA A 317 21.72 13.46 -19.24
CA ALA A 317 22.47 12.34 -18.71
C ALA A 317 22.13 11.06 -19.49
N MET A 318 23.15 10.26 -19.78
CA MET A 318 22.98 8.90 -20.28
C MET A 318 22.57 7.99 -19.11
N THR A 319 21.40 7.35 -19.20
CA THR A 319 20.75 6.66 -18.07
C THR A 319 20.93 5.15 -18.10
N GLY A 320 21.26 4.58 -19.26
CA GLY A 320 21.33 3.13 -19.48
C GLY A 320 19.97 2.45 -19.32
N GLY A 321 18.87 3.17 -19.57
CA GLY A 321 17.50 2.74 -19.30
C GLY A 321 17.16 1.37 -19.84
N ARG A 322 17.41 1.07 -21.13
CA ARG A 322 17.14 -0.27 -21.66
C ARG A 322 17.98 -1.37 -20.99
N ASP A 323 19.25 -1.11 -20.69
CA ASP A 323 20.11 -2.09 -20.00
C ASP A 323 19.66 -2.30 -18.55
N ALA A 324 19.23 -1.23 -17.89
CA ALA A 324 18.67 -1.27 -16.55
C ALA A 324 17.35 -2.05 -16.50
N GLN A 325 16.50 -1.88 -17.53
CA GLN A 325 15.25 -2.65 -17.68
C GLN A 325 15.56 -4.14 -17.80
N ILE A 326 16.42 -4.52 -18.74
CA ILE A 326 16.80 -5.91 -18.96
C ILE A 326 17.40 -6.53 -17.70
N ALA A 327 18.28 -5.80 -17.02
CA ALA A 327 18.96 -6.30 -15.83
C ALA A 327 18.03 -6.53 -14.64
N ASN A 328 16.97 -5.72 -14.47
CA ASN A 328 16.13 -5.77 -13.27
C ASN A 328 14.76 -6.39 -13.49
N PHE A 329 14.19 -6.27 -14.69
CA PHE A 329 12.82 -6.69 -15.01
C PHE A 329 12.76 -7.70 -16.15
N GLY A 330 13.85 -7.86 -16.91
CA GLY A 330 13.98 -8.79 -18.02
C GLY A 330 13.77 -8.15 -19.39
N GLU A 331 13.92 -8.99 -20.42
CA GLU A 331 13.83 -8.61 -21.84
C GLU A 331 12.37 -8.35 -22.24
N VAL A 332 12.18 -7.36 -23.13
CA VAL A 332 10.94 -7.18 -23.89
C VAL A 332 10.94 -8.13 -25.09
N THR A 333 9.76 -8.55 -25.53
CA THR A 333 9.60 -9.37 -26.75
C THR A 333 9.61 -8.49 -28.00
N ASP A 334 9.63 -9.12 -29.17
CA ASP A 334 9.42 -8.51 -30.49
C ASP A 334 8.26 -9.24 -31.17
N ILE A 335 7.03 -8.84 -30.84
CA ILE A 335 5.77 -9.50 -31.16
C ILE A 335 5.45 -9.38 -32.65
N ASP A 336 5.66 -8.20 -33.22
CA ASP A 336 5.36 -7.90 -34.63
C ASP A 336 6.53 -8.19 -35.58
N SER A 337 7.68 -8.62 -35.04
CA SER A 337 8.91 -8.90 -35.78
C SER A 337 9.44 -7.69 -36.55
N ASN A 338 9.17 -6.48 -36.07
CA ASN A 338 9.73 -5.24 -36.60
C ASN A 338 11.16 -4.98 -36.05
N GLY A 339 11.61 -5.77 -35.08
CA GLY A 339 12.94 -5.69 -34.49
C GLY A 339 13.11 -4.60 -33.41
N GLY A 340 12.03 -4.03 -32.87
CA GLY A 340 12.07 -2.90 -31.95
C GLY A 340 10.76 -2.46 -31.31
N VAL A 341 10.90 -1.51 -30.38
CA VAL A 341 9.82 -0.83 -29.68
C VAL A 341 9.63 0.56 -30.30
N ILE A 342 8.37 0.91 -30.59
CA ILE A 342 8.01 2.23 -31.10
C ILE A 342 7.69 3.17 -29.93
N VAL A 343 8.43 4.27 -29.83
CA VAL A 343 8.14 5.37 -28.91
C VAL A 343 7.47 6.49 -29.71
N PHE A 344 6.16 6.57 -29.61
CA PHE A 344 5.36 7.50 -30.41
C PHE A 344 5.03 8.78 -29.65
N PHE A 345 5.65 9.88 -30.06
CA PHE A 345 5.39 11.22 -29.56
C PHE A 345 4.19 11.81 -30.31
N THR A 346 3.06 11.92 -29.63
CA THR A 346 1.77 12.27 -30.25
C THR A 346 1.02 13.37 -29.50
N LYS A 347 0.36 14.23 -30.27
CA LYS A 347 -0.61 15.22 -29.79
C LYS A 347 -1.76 14.56 -29.03
N ALA A 348 -2.10 13.30 -29.35
CA ALA A 348 -3.16 12.56 -28.66
C ALA A 348 -2.89 12.36 -27.16
N MET A 349 -1.62 12.39 -26.73
CA MET A 349 -1.27 12.44 -25.31
C MET A 349 -1.59 13.79 -24.69
N ASN A 350 -1.31 14.89 -25.38
CA ASN A 350 -1.68 16.23 -24.90
C ASN A 350 -3.21 16.40 -24.82
N GLU A 351 -3.95 15.77 -25.74
CA GLU A 351 -5.43 15.80 -25.81
C GLU A 351 -6.10 15.14 -24.59
N LEU A 352 -5.40 14.27 -23.85
CA LEU A 352 -5.90 13.68 -22.60
C LEU A 352 -6.06 14.68 -21.47
N SER A 353 -5.27 15.74 -21.47
CA SER A 353 -5.24 16.70 -20.37
C SER A 353 -6.45 17.63 -20.48
N PRO A 354 -7.20 17.88 -19.40
CA PRO A 354 -8.33 18.81 -19.43
C PRO A 354 -7.92 20.21 -19.94
N PRO A 355 -8.83 20.98 -20.55
CA PRO A 355 -8.55 22.35 -20.97
C PRO A 355 -8.05 23.26 -19.85
N ALA A 356 -7.05 24.09 -20.14
CA ALA A 356 -6.42 25.05 -19.22
C ALA A 356 -5.95 24.41 -17.89
N SER A 357 -5.40 23.21 -17.96
CA SER A 357 -4.91 22.45 -16.80
C SER A 357 -3.39 22.44 -16.72
N ALA A 358 -2.87 22.62 -15.50
CA ALA A 358 -1.47 22.35 -15.21
C ALA A 358 -1.14 20.85 -15.34
N SER A 359 -2.12 19.98 -15.03
CA SER A 359 -2.00 18.52 -15.16
C SER A 359 -1.71 18.09 -16.57
N PHE A 360 -0.80 17.13 -16.78
CA PHE A 360 -0.44 16.67 -18.12
C PHE A 360 -0.28 15.18 -18.23
N ALA A 361 -0.72 14.60 -19.35
CA ALA A 361 -0.43 13.20 -19.62
C ALA A 361 0.94 13.02 -20.26
N GLY A 362 1.93 12.56 -19.48
CA GLY A 362 3.34 12.54 -19.86
C GLY A 362 3.72 11.36 -20.76
N GLY A 363 3.19 10.18 -20.45
CA GLY A 363 3.42 8.97 -21.20
C GLY A 363 2.37 7.90 -20.92
N ALA A 364 2.22 6.94 -21.82
CA ALA A 364 1.27 5.84 -21.67
C ALA A 364 1.82 4.55 -22.27
N PHE A 365 1.45 3.45 -21.63
CA PHE A 365 1.44 2.11 -22.22
C PHE A 365 -0.01 1.65 -22.34
N ASP A 366 -0.39 1.09 -23.49
CA ASP A 366 -1.69 0.46 -23.66
C ASP A 366 -1.49 -1.00 -24.06
N SER A 367 -1.85 -1.90 -23.14
CA SER A 367 -1.73 -3.35 -23.34
C SER A 367 -2.55 -3.85 -24.53
N ARG A 368 -3.54 -3.07 -25.01
CA ARG A 368 -4.31 -3.39 -26.20
C ARG A 368 -3.41 -3.72 -27.40
N ASP A 369 -2.28 -3.00 -27.52
CA ASP A 369 -1.39 -3.07 -28.67
C ASP A 369 -0.66 -4.39 -28.74
N LEU A 370 -0.58 -5.12 -27.63
CA LEU A 370 0.02 -6.44 -27.58
C LEU A 370 -0.91 -7.52 -28.13
N PHE A 371 -2.18 -7.26 -28.42
CA PHE A 371 -3.12 -8.29 -28.87
C PHE A 371 -3.32 -8.30 -30.39
N ALA A 372 -3.79 -9.42 -30.93
CA ALA A 372 -4.18 -9.48 -32.33
C ALA A 372 -5.34 -8.52 -32.63
N ALA A 373 -5.28 -7.86 -33.79
CA ALA A 373 -6.33 -6.95 -34.26
C ALA A 373 -7.68 -7.67 -34.44
N ALA A 374 -7.64 -8.99 -34.67
CA ALA A 374 -8.83 -9.84 -34.74
C ALA A 374 -9.62 -9.89 -33.42
N SER A 375 -8.93 -9.88 -32.27
CA SER A 375 -9.55 -9.84 -30.95
C SER A 375 -9.69 -8.42 -30.38
N CYS A 376 -8.83 -7.51 -30.82
CA CYS A 376 -8.81 -6.12 -30.41
C CYS A 376 -8.66 -5.21 -31.64
N PRO A 377 -9.75 -4.81 -32.32
CA PRO A 377 -9.70 -4.05 -33.58
C PRO A 377 -8.89 -2.75 -33.57
N ARG A 378 -8.63 -2.18 -32.39
CA ARG A 378 -7.81 -0.98 -32.18
C ARG A 378 -6.37 -1.28 -31.75
N SER A 379 -5.94 -2.53 -31.82
CA SER A 379 -4.56 -2.91 -31.54
C SER A 379 -3.63 -2.51 -32.68
N ASN A 380 -2.42 -2.06 -32.33
CA ASN A 380 -1.30 -1.93 -33.26
C ASN A 380 -0.51 -3.25 -33.46
N GLU A 381 -0.87 -4.32 -32.75
CA GLU A 381 -0.26 -5.66 -32.81
C GLU A 381 1.25 -5.70 -32.53
N GLY A 382 1.82 -4.77 -31.74
CA GLY A 382 3.25 -4.70 -31.44
C GLY A 382 3.60 -3.90 -30.17
N GLU A 383 4.88 -3.62 -29.99
CA GLU A 383 5.44 -2.93 -28.83
C GLU A 383 5.42 -1.40 -28.97
N TYR A 384 4.50 -0.74 -28.27
CA TYR A 384 4.34 0.72 -28.32
C TYR A 384 4.41 1.36 -26.93
N VAL A 385 5.08 2.51 -26.88
CA VAL A 385 5.01 3.47 -25.76
C VAL A 385 4.62 4.83 -26.34
N TYR A 386 3.61 5.48 -25.77
CA TYR A 386 3.13 6.78 -26.21
C TYR A 386 3.71 7.87 -25.32
N MET A 387 4.17 8.95 -25.93
CA MET A 387 4.81 10.06 -25.23
C MET A 387 4.13 11.37 -25.59
N MET A 388 4.08 12.29 -24.62
CA MET A 388 3.62 13.66 -24.86
C MET A 388 4.54 14.41 -25.84
N VAL A 389 3.99 15.40 -26.53
CA VAL A 389 4.76 16.31 -27.39
C VAL A 389 4.88 17.69 -26.76
N PRO A 390 5.97 18.43 -26.98
CA PRO A 390 6.00 19.84 -26.63
C PRO A 390 4.91 20.61 -27.37
N ASP A 391 4.26 21.54 -26.66
CA ASP A 391 3.26 22.46 -27.16
C ASP A 391 3.48 23.83 -26.50
N PRO A 392 4.53 24.57 -26.93
CA PRO A 392 4.88 25.85 -26.31
C PRO A 392 3.81 26.92 -26.53
N THR A 393 2.93 26.73 -27.51
CA THR A 393 1.84 27.67 -27.83
C THR A 393 0.54 27.38 -27.10
N GLY A 394 0.41 26.20 -26.48
CA GLY A 394 -0.86 25.73 -25.92
C GLY A 394 -1.93 25.49 -26.99
N ALA A 395 -1.53 25.06 -28.19
CA ALA A 395 -2.43 24.77 -29.29
C ALA A 395 -3.44 23.66 -28.94
N VAL A 396 -3.05 22.73 -28.07
CA VAL A 396 -3.89 21.66 -27.55
C VAL A 396 -4.47 22.10 -26.22
N ASN A 397 -5.81 22.20 -26.16
CA ASN A 397 -6.54 22.42 -24.90
C ASN A 397 -6.10 23.68 -24.12
N SER A 398 -5.44 24.66 -24.75
CA SER A 398 -4.84 25.83 -24.06
C SER A 398 -3.79 25.47 -23.00
N ASN A 399 -3.16 24.31 -23.14
CA ASN A 399 -2.19 23.79 -22.18
C ASN A 399 -0.77 24.00 -22.68
N VAL A 400 -0.05 24.98 -22.11
CA VAL A 400 1.36 25.22 -22.49
C VAL A 400 2.24 24.09 -21.96
N ARG A 401 2.85 23.33 -22.88
CA ARG A 401 3.87 22.30 -22.59
C ARG A 401 5.20 22.78 -23.14
N THR A 402 6.02 23.38 -22.29
CA THR A 402 7.31 23.92 -22.72
C THR A 402 8.23 22.80 -23.22
N ILE A 403 9.08 23.13 -24.19
CA ILE A 403 10.07 22.19 -24.72
C ILE A 403 10.97 21.66 -23.59
N SER A 404 11.39 22.53 -22.66
CA SER A 404 12.21 22.15 -21.52
C SER A 404 11.51 21.20 -20.54
N LEU A 405 10.19 21.35 -20.34
CA LEU A 405 9.41 20.45 -19.50
C LEU A 405 9.41 19.05 -20.10
N VAL A 406 8.99 18.92 -21.36
CA VAL A 406 8.93 17.60 -22.03
C VAL A 406 10.33 16.99 -22.13
N TRP A 407 11.34 17.78 -22.46
CA TRP A 407 12.74 17.36 -22.52
C TRP A 407 13.25 16.77 -21.21
N GLY A 408 13.01 17.44 -20.09
CA GLY A 408 13.48 17.01 -18.77
C GLY A 408 12.75 15.77 -18.22
N GLN A 409 11.53 15.51 -18.69
CA GLN A 409 10.71 14.41 -18.19
C GLN A 409 10.76 13.15 -19.07
N THR A 410 11.07 13.27 -20.35
CA THR A 410 10.93 12.17 -21.33
C THR A 410 11.65 10.88 -20.91
N THR A 411 12.90 10.94 -20.45
CA THR A 411 13.64 9.71 -20.10
C THR A 411 13.06 8.97 -18.90
N ARG A 412 12.54 9.71 -17.92
CA ARG A 412 11.87 9.16 -16.74
C ARG A 412 10.54 8.50 -17.13
N LEU A 413 9.70 9.24 -17.84
CA LEU A 413 8.39 8.77 -18.30
C LEU A 413 8.54 7.58 -19.25
N LEU A 414 9.55 7.60 -20.13
CA LEU A 414 9.85 6.47 -21.00
C LEU A 414 10.24 5.24 -20.18
N MET A 415 11.09 5.37 -19.16
CA MET A 415 11.41 4.24 -18.28
C MET A 415 10.16 3.66 -17.61
N HIS A 416 9.33 4.53 -17.04
CA HIS A 416 8.09 4.14 -16.36
C HIS A 416 7.19 3.31 -17.30
N ASN A 417 6.86 3.85 -18.48
CA ASN A 417 5.95 3.19 -19.41
C ASN A 417 6.58 1.97 -20.11
N TYR A 418 7.90 1.97 -20.27
CA TYR A 418 8.62 0.81 -20.78
C TYR A 418 8.60 -0.35 -19.78
N THR A 419 8.55 -0.10 -18.47
CA THR A 419 8.41 -1.16 -17.46
C THR A 419 7.07 -1.88 -17.58
N HIS A 420 5.96 -1.14 -17.78
CA HIS A 420 4.65 -1.76 -18.04
C HIS A 420 4.68 -2.63 -19.28
N LEU A 421 5.26 -2.13 -20.37
CA LEU A 421 5.44 -2.89 -21.60
C LEU A 421 6.22 -4.19 -21.36
N VAL A 422 7.37 -4.12 -20.68
CA VAL A 422 8.18 -5.30 -20.33
C VAL A 422 7.37 -6.27 -19.49
N ASN A 423 6.71 -5.82 -18.43
CA ASN A 423 5.96 -6.71 -17.56
C ASN A 423 4.82 -7.40 -18.31
N ALA A 424 4.01 -6.64 -19.04
CA ALA A 424 2.90 -7.16 -19.83
C ALA A 424 3.37 -8.14 -20.92
N SER A 425 4.40 -7.77 -21.70
CA SER A 425 4.90 -8.61 -22.80
C SER A 425 5.50 -9.91 -22.28
N ARG A 426 6.30 -9.86 -21.20
CA ARG A 426 6.88 -11.05 -20.57
C ARG A 426 5.81 -11.98 -20.05
N ARG A 427 4.82 -11.45 -19.33
CA ARG A 427 3.72 -12.25 -18.80
C ARG A 427 2.97 -12.98 -19.90
N LEU A 428 2.59 -12.28 -20.96
CA LEU A 428 1.81 -12.86 -22.06
C LEU A 428 2.63 -13.81 -22.94
N TYR A 429 3.85 -13.43 -23.32
CA TYR A 429 4.59 -14.07 -24.41
C TYR A 429 5.78 -14.93 -23.97
N ILE A 430 6.33 -14.70 -22.77
CA ILE A 430 7.47 -15.47 -22.25
C ILE A 430 7.00 -16.47 -21.20
N ASN A 431 6.23 -16.01 -20.22
CA ASN A 431 5.83 -16.80 -19.06
C ASN A 431 4.53 -17.58 -19.30
N SER A 432 3.78 -17.25 -20.36
CA SER A 432 2.44 -17.79 -20.62
C SER A 432 1.49 -17.62 -19.41
N ALA A 433 1.57 -16.48 -18.74
CA ALA A 433 0.71 -16.15 -17.62
C ALA A 433 -0.74 -15.96 -18.10
N PRO A 434 -1.75 -16.36 -17.32
CA PRO A 434 -3.16 -16.28 -17.72
C PRO A 434 -3.71 -14.84 -17.72
N ALA A 435 -3.01 -13.90 -17.09
CA ALA A 435 -3.44 -12.52 -16.94
C ALA A 435 -2.23 -11.56 -16.84
N LEU A 436 -2.50 -10.29 -17.14
CA LEU A 436 -1.63 -9.16 -16.80
C LEU A 436 -1.48 -9.04 -15.27
N GLU A 437 -0.49 -8.27 -14.84
CA GLU A 437 -0.29 -7.99 -13.42
C GLU A 437 -1.41 -7.08 -12.86
N GLU A 438 -1.66 -7.15 -11.56
CA GLU A 438 -2.54 -6.19 -10.89
C GLU A 438 -1.89 -4.80 -10.90
N GLY A 439 -2.63 -3.80 -11.37
CA GLY A 439 -2.09 -2.45 -11.64
C GLY A 439 -1.30 -1.82 -10.49
N TRP A 440 -1.71 -2.01 -9.23
CA TRP A 440 -0.98 -1.45 -8.07
C TRP A 440 0.45 -2.00 -7.94
N LEU A 441 0.66 -3.27 -8.28
CA LEU A 441 1.99 -3.89 -8.24
C LEU A 441 2.80 -3.50 -9.48
N ASP A 442 2.15 -3.43 -10.65
CA ASP A 442 2.79 -3.02 -11.90
C ASP A 442 3.28 -1.56 -11.86
N GLU A 443 2.44 -0.64 -11.38
CA GLU A 443 2.80 0.75 -11.08
C GLU A 443 3.94 0.83 -10.07
N GLY A 444 3.90 0.01 -9.00
CA GLY A 444 4.99 -0.08 -8.03
C GLY A 444 6.34 -0.44 -8.68
N LEU A 445 6.35 -1.37 -9.63
CA LEU A 445 7.54 -1.75 -10.40
C LEU A 445 8.03 -0.60 -11.29
N ALA A 446 7.13 0.12 -11.96
CA ALA A 446 7.46 1.28 -12.77
C ALA A 446 8.06 2.43 -11.93
N TRP A 447 7.57 2.65 -10.70
CA TRP A 447 8.18 3.58 -9.74
C TRP A 447 9.58 3.16 -9.28
N ILE A 448 9.81 1.85 -9.10
CA ILE A 448 11.16 1.33 -8.83
C ILE A 448 12.07 1.54 -10.04
N ALA A 449 11.56 1.40 -11.26
CA ALA A 449 12.33 1.62 -12.48
C ALA A 449 12.83 3.06 -12.59
N GLU A 450 12.02 4.05 -12.21
CA GLU A 450 12.47 5.45 -12.09
C GLU A 450 13.59 5.59 -11.05
N GLU A 451 13.47 4.94 -9.88
CA GLU A 451 14.53 4.97 -8.86
C GLU A 451 15.82 4.27 -9.34
N ILE A 452 15.74 3.23 -10.15
CA ILE A 452 16.91 2.62 -10.78
C ILE A 452 17.62 3.64 -11.68
N LEU A 453 16.89 4.48 -12.42
CA LEU A 453 17.50 5.59 -13.16
C LEU A 453 18.14 6.64 -12.25
N PHE A 454 17.52 6.93 -11.10
CA PHE A 454 18.15 7.77 -10.08
C PHE A 454 19.51 7.22 -9.69
N PHE A 455 19.63 5.94 -9.34
CA PHE A 455 20.91 5.34 -8.94
C PHE A 455 21.92 5.29 -10.09
N ASN A 456 21.48 4.92 -11.30
CA ASN A 456 22.34 4.88 -12.48
C ASN A 456 22.94 6.25 -12.83
N THR A 457 22.20 7.33 -12.60
CA THR A 457 22.64 8.70 -12.93
C THR A 457 23.28 9.42 -11.75
N SER A 458 23.07 8.94 -10.53
CA SER A 458 23.63 9.49 -9.30
C SER A 458 25.02 8.94 -9.02
N VAL A 459 26.03 9.67 -9.48
CA VAL A 459 27.45 9.31 -9.27
C VAL A 459 27.74 9.12 -7.77
N GLY A 460 28.10 7.89 -7.41
CA GLY A 460 28.58 7.51 -6.07
C GLY A 460 27.49 7.15 -5.05
N LEU A 461 26.21 7.07 -5.46
CA LEU A 461 25.13 6.61 -4.59
C LEU A 461 24.78 5.15 -4.90
N ASN A 462 24.45 4.40 -3.87
CA ASN A 462 23.96 3.03 -3.96
C ASN A 462 22.77 2.84 -3.02
N THR A 463 22.01 1.79 -3.26
CA THR A 463 20.97 1.33 -2.33
C THR A 463 21.59 0.85 -1.03
N ARG A 464 20.78 0.74 0.02
CA ARG A 464 21.20 0.33 1.37
C ARG A 464 22.32 1.20 1.98
N ALA A 465 22.43 2.46 1.56
CA ALA A 465 23.47 3.40 1.98
C ALA A 465 23.00 4.47 2.99
N ASN A 466 21.75 4.42 3.44
CA ASN A 466 21.09 5.42 4.28
C ASN A 466 21.26 6.86 3.77
N ILE A 467 20.91 7.10 2.51
CA ILE A 467 21.19 8.35 1.78
C ILE A 467 20.54 9.52 2.49
N ALA A 468 21.36 10.46 2.95
CA ALA A 468 20.96 11.71 3.58
C ALA A 468 21.00 12.89 2.60
N LEU A 469 20.44 14.03 3.01
CA LEU A 469 20.44 15.26 2.20
C LEU A 469 21.87 15.71 1.83
N ALA A 470 22.82 15.53 2.73
CA ALA A 470 24.21 15.91 2.49
C ALA A 470 24.85 15.09 1.37
N ASP A 471 24.49 13.81 1.24
CA ASP A 471 24.98 12.95 0.16
C ASP A 471 24.49 13.44 -1.20
N LEU A 472 23.29 14.01 -1.27
CA LEU A 472 22.76 14.61 -2.50
C LEU A 472 23.41 15.97 -2.81
N THR A 473 23.54 16.83 -1.80
CA THR A 473 23.75 18.27 -1.99
C THR A 473 25.19 18.75 -1.81
N THR A 474 26.09 17.90 -1.31
CA THR A 474 27.47 18.30 -1.00
C THR A 474 28.51 17.50 -1.80
N GLY A 475 29.72 18.04 -1.92
CA GLY A 475 30.86 17.38 -2.53
C GLY A 475 30.85 17.34 -4.08
N PRO A 476 31.84 16.67 -4.69
CA PRO A 476 31.92 16.52 -6.14
C PRO A 476 30.67 15.83 -6.69
N ASN A 477 30.16 16.30 -7.82
CA ASN A 477 28.95 15.82 -8.48
C ASN A 477 27.62 16.12 -7.76
N ALA A 478 27.60 16.97 -6.73
CA ALA A 478 26.35 17.38 -6.07
C ALA A 478 25.30 17.89 -7.05
N SER A 479 25.68 18.72 -8.03
CA SER A 479 24.75 19.20 -9.07
C SER A 479 24.14 18.06 -9.91
N ARG A 480 24.92 17.01 -10.21
CA ARG A 480 24.41 15.83 -10.93
C ARG A 480 23.45 15.01 -10.06
N ARG A 481 23.77 14.80 -8.78
CA ARG A 481 22.90 14.07 -7.83
C ARG A 481 21.61 14.83 -7.54
N VAL A 482 21.67 16.16 -7.39
CA VAL A 482 20.47 17.01 -7.25
C VAL A 482 19.62 16.96 -8.51
N ALA A 483 20.22 17.05 -9.70
CA ALA A 483 19.48 16.91 -10.95
C ALA A 483 18.82 15.53 -11.08
N ALA A 484 19.56 14.45 -10.81
CA ALA A 484 19.03 13.10 -10.82
C ALA A 484 17.91 12.90 -9.79
N PHE A 485 18.05 13.43 -8.57
CA PHE A 485 17.02 13.38 -7.55
C PHE A 485 15.75 14.11 -8.01
N ASN A 486 15.89 15.36 -8.47
CA ASN A 486 14.77 16.19 -8.89
C ASN A 486 13.99 15.56 -10.05
N THR A 487 14.68 14.89 -10.98
CA THR A 487 14.04 14.18 -12.08
C THR A 487 13.45 12.86 -11.60
N TYR A 488 14.26 11.93 -11.09
CA TYR A 488 13.89 10.51 -10.99
C TYR A 488 13.39 10.06 -9.61
N ALA A 489 13.62 10.83 -8.53
CA ALA A 489 13.22 10.43 -7.17
C ALA A 489 12.18 11.36 -6.55
N ASN A 490 12.27 12.66 -6.81
CA ASN A 490 11.41 13.69 -6.21
C ASN A 490 9.90 13.45 -6.40
N PRO A 491 9.40 13.01 -7.59
CA PRO A 491 7.98 12.72 -7.76
C PRO A 491 7.46 11.66 -6.76
N ARG A 492 8.23 10.60 -6.52
CA ARG A 492 7.89 9.54 -5.55
C ARG A 492 7.88 10.08 -4.11
N PHE A 493 8.82 10.94 -3.74
CA PHE A 493 8.82 11.61 -2.43
C PHE A 493 7.56 12.48 -2.24
N GLY A 494 7.10 13.15 -3.31
CA GLY A 494 5.84 13.90 -3.33
C GLY A 494 4.61 13.03 -3.09
N GLY A 495 4.54 11.89 -3.77
CA GLY A 495 3.48 10.89 -3.59
C GLY A 495 3.49 10.28 -2.18
N HIS A 496 4.67 9.82 -1.71
CA HIS A 496 4.84 9.28 -0.35
C HIS A 496 4.44 10.29 0.73
N ARG A 497 4.81 11.56 0.58
CA ARG A 497 4.34 12.63 1.46
C ARG A 497 2.82 12.72 1.48
N SER A 498 2.19 12.82 0.30
CA SER A 498 0.79 13.26 0.20
C SER A 498 -0.20 12.14 0.51
N PHE A 499 0.13 10.89 0.17
CA PHE A 499 -0.78 9.75 0.30
C PHE A 499 -0.47 8.87 1.52
N TYR A 500 0.78 8.88 2.00
CA TYR A 500 1.21 8.03 3.13
C TYR A 500 1.56 8.85 4.38
N LEU A 501 2.45 9.83 4.32
CA LEU A 501 2.96 10.52 5.53
C LEU A 501 2.09 11.68 6.02
N GLN A 502 1.33 12.35 5.14
CA GLN A 502 0.39 13.43 5.47
C GLN A 502 -1.08 13.01 5.38
N ASN A 503 -1.91 13.76 6.10
CA ASN A 503 -3.36 13.67 6.01
C ASN A 503 -3.85 14.96 5.33
N PRO A 504 -3.91 15.02 3.99
CA PRO A 504 -4.26 16.24 3.29
C PRO A 504 -5.72 16.61 3.60
N THR A 505 -5.92 17.62 4.44
CA THR A 505 -7.25 18.16 4.80
C THR A 505 -7.94 18.85 3.63
N THR A 506 -7.19 19.16 2.57
CA THR A 506 -7.68 19.78 1.33
C THR A 506 -7.92 18.78 0.20
N SER A 507 -7.62 17.50 0.40
CA SER A 507 -7.92 16.45 -0.58
C SER A 507 -9.37 15.97 -0.39
N PRO A 508 -10.07 15.54 -1.46
CA PRO A 508 -11.31 14.77 -1.33
C PRO A 508 -11.15 13.49 -0.47
N LEU A 509 -9.91 13.08 -0.16
CA LEU A 509 -9.54 12.00 0.77
C LEU A 509 -9.28 12.48 2.21
N ALA A 510 -9.76 13.66 2.59
CA ALA A 510 -9.54 14.25 3.91
C ALA A 510 -9.82 13.23 5.03
N GLY A 511 -8.77 12.76 5.70
CA GLY A 511 -8.91 11.82 6.82
C GLY A 511 -8.51 10.36 6.55
N VAL A 512 -8.02 9.97 5.37
CA VAL A 512 -7.58 8.57 5.13
C VAL A 512 -6.22 8.50 4.45
N ARG A 513 -5.29 7.74 5.02
CA ARG A 513 -4.00 7.38 4.40
C ARG A 513 -4.15 6.06 3.66
N VAL A 514 -3.44 5.94 2.53
CA VAL A 514 -3.49 4.75 1.68
C VAL A 514 -2.39 3.79 2.11
N GLY A 515 -2.61 2.49 2.02
CA GLY A 515 -1.55 1.50 2.22
C GLY A 515 -0.86 1.11 0.92
N PRO A 516 0.39 0.60 0.96
CA PRO A 516 1.11 0.16 -0.24
C PRO A 516 0.43 -1.01 -0.97
N LEU A 517 -0.32 -1.85 -0.27
CA LEU A 517 -0.98 -3.05 -0.83
C LEU A 517 -2.43 -2.81 -1.23
N ARG A 518 -2.83 -1.54 -1.39
CA ARG A 518 -4.19 -1.18 -1.74
C ARG A 518 -4.46 -1.56 -3.19
N ARG A 519 -5.42 -2.47 -3.43
CA ARG A 519 -5.68 -3.02 -4.76
C ARG A 519 -6.63 -2.17 -5.61
N THR A 520 -7.52 -1.43 -4.96
CA THR A 520 -8.52 -0.60 -5.62
C THR A 520 -8.15 0.87 -5.48
N PRO A 521 -8.10 1.66 -6.56
CA PRO A 521 -7.87 3.09 -6.46
C PRO A 521 -9.03 3.78 -5.71
N PHE A 522 -8.87 5.06 -5.39
CA PHE A 522 -10.00 5.89 -5.02
C PHE A 522 -10.69 6.44 -6.27
N ALA A 523 -12.01 6.26 -6.35
CA ALA A 523 -12.83 7.08 -7.22
C ALA A 523 -12.94 8.49 -6.62
N VAL A 524 -12.29 9.48 -7.23
CA VAL A 524 -12.51 10.89 -6.90
C VAL A 524 -13.48 11.48 -7.92
N ALA A 525 -14.61 12.02 -7.45
CA ALA A 525 -15.62 12.59 -8.33
C ALA A 525 -15.02 13.73 -9.19
N GLY A 526 -15.11 13.60 -10.52
CA GLY A 526 -14.62 14.61 -11.48
C GLY A 526 -13.12 14.55 -11.78
N VAL A 527 -12.40 13.58 -11.21
CA VAL A 527 -11.00 13.27 -11.56
C VAL A 527 -10.99 11.89 -12.18
N ASN A 528 -10.36 11.76 -13.34
CA ASN A 528 -10.15 10.48 -14.01
C ASN A 528 -9.44 9.54 -13.01
N ASP A 529 -9.99 8.33 -12.86
CA ASP A 529 -9.55 7.29 -11.92
C ASP A 529 -8.04 7.01 -12.00
N HIS A 530 -7.42 7.36 -13.12
CA HIS A 530 -5.99 7.23 -13.40
C HIS A 530 -5.10 8.30 -12.76
N GLU A 531 -5.55 9.55 -12.59
CA GLU A 531 -4.70 10.63 -12.01
C GLU A 531 -4.44 10.39 -10.52
N VAL A 532 -5.35 9.66 -9.87
CA VAL A 532 -5.24 9.27 -8.46
C VAL A 532 -4.37 8.02 -8.29
N ARG A 533 -4.35 7.11 -9.28
CA ARG A 533 -3.56 5.85 -9.26
C ARG A 533 -2.06 6.10 -9.22
N TYR A 534 -1.53 6.90 -10.13
CA TYR A 534 -0.08 7.10 -10.29
C TYR A 534 0.64 7.51 -8.98
N LEU A 535 0.14 8.54 -8.28
CA LEU A 535 0.77 8.99 -7.03
C LEU A 535 0.41 8.13 -5.82
N GLN A 536 -0.75 7.46 -5.82
CA GLN A 536 -1.10 6.50 -4.77
C GLN A 536 -0.13 5.32 -4.79
N ASP A 537 0.12 4.78 -5.98
CA ASP A 537 0.90 3.56 -6.16
C ASP A 537 2.42 3.83 -6.08
N SER A 538 2.81 5.11 -6.04
CA SER A 538 4.16 5.53 -5.60
C SER A 538 4.51 5.01 -4.20
N VAL A 539 3.51 4.83 -3.32
CA VAL A 539 3.69 4.22 -1.99
C VAL A 539 4.06 2.75 -2.12
N MET A 540 3.53 2.04 -3.12
CA MET A 540 3.94 0.67 -3.42
C MET A 540 5.40 0.62 -3.89
N GLY A 541 5.85 1.58 -4.69
CA GLY A 541 7.26 1.73 -5.05
C GLY A 541 8.17 1.91 -3.82
N VAL A 542 7.75 2.71 -2.82
CA VAL A 542 8.49 2.84 -1.55
C VAL A 542 8.50 1.52 -0.78
N PHE A 543 7.39 0.78 -0.78
CA PHE A 543 7.32 -0.55 -0.16
C PHE A 543 8.22 -1.57 -0.85
N LEU A 544 8.27 -1.62 -2.18
CA LEU A 544 9.17 -2.51 -2.92
C LEU A 544 10.64 -2.22 -2.62
N ARG A 545 11.02 -0.94 -2.48
CA ARG A 545 12.36 -0.52 -2.04
C ARG A 545 12.65 -1.03 -0.63
N TYR A 546 11.75 -0.78 0.32
CA TYR A 546 11.86 -1.29 1.69
C TYR A 546 11.96 -2.82 1.74
N ALA A 547 11.15 -3.52 0.94
CA ALA A 547 11.13 -4.97 0.87
C ALA A 547 12.42 -5.54 0.28
N SER A 548 12.92 -4.95 -0.82
CA SER A 548 14.20 -5.31 -1.44
C SER A 548 15.39 -5.09 -0.51
N ASP A 549 15.38 -3.98 0.24
CA ASP A 549 16.38 -3.68 1.25
C ASP A 549 16.37 -4.74 2.36
N ARG A 550 15.18 -5.06 2.88
CA ARG A 550 14.97 -6.03 3.96
C ARG A 550 15.29 -7.47 3.56
N LEU A 551 14.93 -7.87 2.34
CA LEU A 551 15.24 -9.20 1.80
C LEU A 551 16.75 -9.37 1.62
N GLY A 552 17.44 -8.29 1.28
CA GLY A 552 18.87 -8.30 0.97
C GLY A 552 19.16 -8.99 -0.37
N GLY A 553 20.44 -9.27 -0.62
CA GLY A 553 20.87 -9.92 -1.87
C GLY A 553 20.72 -9.03 -3.10
N SER A 554 20.56 -9.68 -4.26
CA SER A 554 20.46 -9.01 -5.56
C SER A 554 19.05 -8.44 -5.77
N GLU A 555 18.96 -7.12 -5.94
CA GLU A 555 17.70 -6.43 -6.24
C GLU A 555 17.13 -6.86 -7.58
N ALA A 556 18.00 -7.04 -8.57
CA ALA A 556 17.63 -7.57 -9.88
C ALA A 556 16.92 -8.92 -9.77
N THR A 557 17.39 -9.80 -8.87
CA THR A 557 16.74 -11.10 -8.64
C THR A 557 15.34 -10.93 -8.05
N PHE A 558 15.16 -10.00 -7.11
CA PHE A 558 13.85 -9.72 -6.54
C PHE A 558 12.86 -9.13 -7.56
N PHE A 559 13.26 -8.09 -8.30
CA PHE A 559 12.38 -7.45 -9.28
C PHE A 559 12.10 -8.36 -10.49
N THR A 560 13.07 -9.15 -10.93
CA THR A 560 12.88 -10.13 -12.01
C THR A 560 11.97 -11.27 -11.57
N ALA A 561 11.97 -11.66 -10.29
CA ALA A 561 11.03 -12.67 -9.79
C ALA A 561 9.57 -12.19 -9.91
N LEU A 562 9.30 -10.91 -9.69
CA LEU A 562 7.97 -10.31 -9.83
C LEU A 562 7.51 -10.31 -11.30
N THR A 563 8.37 -9.92 -12.25
CA THR A 563 8.01 -9.86 -13.67
C THR A 563 8.02 -11.23 -14.37
N ASN A 564 8.66 -12.25 -13.78
CA ASN A 564 8.70 -13.62 -14.29
C ASN A 564 7.62 -14.55 -13.74
N ALA A 565 6.75 -14.04 -12.88
CA ALA A 565 5.69 -14.84 -12.29
C ALA A 565 4.54 -15.11 -13.27
N THR A 566 3.86 -16.24 -13.05
CA THR A 566 2.56 -16.55 -13.68
C THR A 566 1.38 -16.19 -12.78
N THR A 567 1.63 -16.02 -11.48
CA THR A 567 0.66 -15.49 -10.50
C THR A 567 0.65 -13.96 -10.53
N THR A 568 -0.36 -13.33 -9.93
CA THR A 568 -0.54 -11.87 -9.87
C THR A 568 -0.71 -11.39 -8.43
N GLY A 569 -0.60 -10.07 -8.24
CA GLY A 569 -0.94 -9.34 -7.03
C GLY A 569 -0.20 -9.85 -5.80
N VAL A 570 -0.93 -10.00 -4.70
CA VAL A 570 -0.36 -10.40 -3.41
C VAL A 570 0.26 -11.79 -3.47
N THR A 571 -0.28 -12.71 -4.28
CA THR A 571 0.30 -14.06 -4.43
C THR A 571 1.65 -14.00 -5.15
N ASN A 572 1.78 -13.17 -6.18
CA ASN A 572 3.07 -12.91 -6.83
C ASN A 572 4.06 -12.30 -5.82
N LEU A 573 3.66 -11.19 -5.20
CA LEU A 573 4.50 -10.47 -4.25
C LEU A 573 4.97 -11.37 -3.10
N GLN A 574 4.07 -12.13 -2.47
CA GLN A 574 4.42 -13.05 -1.38
C GLN A 574 5.43 -14.11 -1.82
N ALA A 575 5.31 -14.65 -3.04
CA ALA A 575 6.27 -15.60 -3.59
C ALA A 575 7.66 -14.95 -3.77
N ALA A 576 7.71 -13.74 -4.33
CA ALA A 576 8.95 -12.99 -4.51
C ALA A 576 9.61 -12.59 -3.17
N LEU A 577 8.84 -12.43 -2.10
CA LEU A 577 9.32 -12.20 -0.74
C LEU A 577 9.76 -13.49 -0.01
N GLY A 578 9.93 -14.61 -0.72
CA GLY A 578 10.32 -15.90 -0.13
C GLY A 578 9.26 -16.50 0.78
N GLY A 579 7.97 -16.17 0.54
CA GLY A 579 6.83 -16.63 1.32
C GLY A 579 6.42 -15.71 2.47
N ALA A 580 7.16 -14.64 2.74
CA ALA A 580 6.81 -13.67 3.78
C ALA A 580 5.52 -12.93 3.45
N ASP A 581 4.64 -12.75 4.45
CA ASP A 581 3.36 -12.06 4.29
C ASP A 581 3.58 -10.54 4.04
N PRO A 582 3.18 -10.02 2.86
CA PRO A 582 3.34 -8.61 2.53
C PRO A 582 2.64 -7.68 3.53
N ASN A 583 1.51 -8.09 4.13
CA ASN A 583 0.77 -7.27 5.09
C ASN A 583 1.57 -7.00 6.36
N LEU A 584 2.30 -8.01 6.85
CA LEU A 584 3.18 -7.85 8.01
C LEU A 584 4.32 -6.88 7.69
N TRP A 585 4.85 -6.92 6.47
CA TRP A 585 5.90 -6.00 6.05
C TRP A 585 5.37 -4.58 5.82
N ALA A 586 4.12 -4.43 5.38
CA ALA A 586 3.48 -3.13 5.23
C ALA A 586 3.26 -2.46 6.61
N ARG A 587 2.87 -3.24 7.62
CA ARG A 587 2.88 -2.79 9.03
C ARG A 587 4.28 -2.38 9.46
N ASP A 588 5.30 -3.19 9.18
CA ASP A 588 6.66 -2.90 9.63
C ASP A 588 7.24 -1.64 8.95
N MET A 589 6.90 -1.39 7.68
CA MET A 589 7.20 -0.13 6.98
C MET A 589 6.48 1.07 7.63
N ALA A 590 5.25 0.90 8.08
CA ALA A 590 4.54 1.95 8.82
C ALA A 590 5.25 2.28 10.14
N VAL A 591 5.77 1.27 10.84
CA VAL A 591 6.61 1.48 12.03
C VAL A 591 7.91 2.19 11.66
N ALA A 592 8.60 1.72 10.60
CA ALA A 592 9.84 2.35 10.09
C ALA A 592 9.65 3.83 9.77
N SER A 593 8.51 4.22 9.20
CA SER A 593 8.17 5.62 8.92
C SER A 593 8.16 6.52 10.17
N TYR A 594 8.00 5.94 11.37
CA TYR A 594 8.13 6.67 12.62
C TYR A 594 9.54 6.55 13.22
N THR A 595 10.07 5.33 13.28
CA THR A 595 11.25 4.98 14.09
C THR A 595 12.58 5.28 13.41
N ASP A 596 12.62 5.17 12.09
CA ASP A 596 13.85 5.31 11.30
C ASP A 596 14.51 6.68 11.51
N ASP A 597 15.81 6.65 11.77
CA ASP A 597 16.65 7.81 12.13
C ASP A 597 16.12 8.69 13.29
N ALA A 598 15.14 8.21 14.05
CA ALA A 598 14.48 8.96 15.14
C ALA A 598 14.56 8.25 16.49
N VAL A 599 14.57 6.92 16.50
CA VAL A 599 14.55 6.09 17.70
C VAL A 599 15.72 5.11 17.66
N THR A 600 16.55 5.13 18.69
CA THR A 600 17.70 4.21 18.83
C THR A 600 17.26 2.83 19.30
N GLY A 601 18.03 1.79 19.00
CA GLY A 601 17.79 0.42 19.51
C GLY A 601 16.67 -0.34 18.78
N VAL A 602 16.17 0.23 17.69
CA VAL A 602 15.14 -0.37 16.84
C VAL A 602 15.78 -1.45 15.96
N THR A 603 15.10 -2.57 15.76
CA THR A 603 15.60 -3.65 14.91
C THR A 603 15.59 -3.25 13.42
N PRO A 604 16.44 -3.84 12.56
CA PRO A 604 16.53 -3.45 11.14
C PRO A 604 15.23 -3.61 10.33
N ALA A 605 14.26 -4.38 10.83
CA ALA A 605 12.95 -4.51 10.21
C ALA A 605 12.14 -3.21 10.27
N TYR A 606 12.45 -2.30 11.20
CA TYR A 606 11.71 -1.06 11.40
C TYR A 606 12.58 0.17 11.09
N THR A 607 13.41 0.04 10.05
CA THR A 607 14.29 1.08 9.52
C THR A 607 14.25 1.06 7.99
N PHE A 608 14.56 2.17 7.32
CA PHE A 608 14.81 2.20 5.88
C PHE A 608 16.32 2.15 5.64
N GLN A 609 16.80 1.20 4.84
CA GLN A 609 18.24 1.05 4.65
C GLN A 609 18.78 1.92 3.52
N SER A 610 18.00 2.18 2.47
CA SER A 610 18.46 2.98 1.33
C SER A 610 18.40 4.48 1.57
N TRP A 611 17.39 4.97 2.29
CA TRP A 611 17.07 6.40 2.37
C TRP A 611 16.90 6.85 3.81
N ASN A 612 17.63 7.90 4.18
CA ASN A 612 17.32 8.68 5.36
C ASN A 612 16.19 9.66 5.02
N TYR A 613 14.93 9.19 5.08
CA TYR A 613 13.78 10.00 4.67
C TYR A 613 13.69 11.29 5.50
N ARG A 614 14.00 11.27 6.79
CA ARG A 614 13.99 12.47 7.64
C ARG A 614 14.94 13.55 7.13
N SER A 615 16.17 13.16 6.81
CA SER A 615 17.20 14.06 6.32
C SER A 615 16.81 14.66 4.97
N VAL A 616 16.41 13.80 4.02
CA VAL A 616 16.04 14.25 2.66
C VAL A 616 14.80 15.15 2.69
N PHE A 617 13.75 14.77 3.43
CA PHE A 617 12.59 15.66 3.60
C PHE A 617 12.95 16.95 4.34
N GLY A 618 13.99 16.98 5.18
CA GLY A 618 14.56 18.20 5.74
C GLY A 618 14.92 19.23 4.66
N GLY A 619 15.49 18.79 3.53
CA GLY A 619 15.79 19.64 2.37
C GLY A 619 14.58 20.00 1.52
N LEU A 620 13.41 19.40 1.82
CA LEU A 620 12.12 19.57 1.11
C LEU A 620 11.07 20.30 1.97
N GLY A 621 11.49 20.98 3.04
CA GLY A 621 10.59 21.75 3.92
C GLY A 621 10.15 21.02 5.20
N GLY A 622 10.76 19.87 5.51
CA GLY A 622 10.60 19.15 6.79
C GLY A 622 9.95 17.78 6.64
N TYR A 623 10.25 16.88 7.59
CA TYR A 623 9.70 15.54 7.59
C TYR A 623 8.18 15.55 7.80
N PRO A 624 7.37 15.08 6.84
CA PRO A 624 5.96 15.41 6.79
C PRO A 624 5.06 14.42 7.57
N LEU A 625 5.63 13.58 8.43
CA LEU A 625 4.87 12.58 9.19
C LEU A 625 3.88 13.24 10.16
N ALA A 626 2.58 13.10 9.85
CA ALA A 626 1.52 13.58 10.72
C ALA A 626 1.19 12.57 11.84
N VAL A 627 1.42 12.98 13.08
CA VAL A 627 1.25 12.17 14.30
C VAL A 627 0.12 12.75 15.15
N ALA A 628 -0.74 11.89 15.71
CA ALA A 628 -1.85 12.31 16.56
C ALA A 628 -1.54 12.04 18.05
N PRO A 629 -1.62 13.05 18.94
CA PRO A 629 -1.50 12.82 20.37
C PRO A 629 -2.77 12.19 20.94
N LEU A 630 -2.63 11.16 21.77
CA LEU A 630 -3.71 10.66 22.62
C LEU A 630 -3.75 11.45 23.93
N SER A 631 -4.95 11.77 24.38
CA SER A 631 -5.18 12.44 25.66
C SER A 631 -5.91 11.51 26.62
N ASN A 632 -5.62 11.65 27.90
CA ASN A 632 -6.21 10.81 28.93
C ASN A 632 -7.74 10.89 28.94
N GLY A 633 -8.42 9.75 28.82
CA GLY A 633 -9.88 9.66 28.85
C GLY A 633 -10.58 10.23 27.62
N VAL A 634 -9.85 10.61 26.57
CA VAL A 634 -10.41 11.17 25.33
C VAL A 634 -10.20 10.19 24.18
N ALA A 635 -11.30 9.73 23.60
CA ALA A 635 -11.24 8.85 22.44
C ALA A 635 -10.76 9.61 21.19
N PHE A 636 -9.81 9.02 20.48
CA PHE A 636 -9.37 9.47 19.15
C PHE A 636 -9.93 8.52 18.09
N THR A 637 -10.68 9.06 17.13
CA THR A 637 -11.29 8.27 16.04
C THR A 637 -10.67 8.65 14.69
N ALA A 638 -10.26 7.64 13.92
CA ALA A 638 -9.77 7.83 12.56
C ALA A 638 -10.12 6.65 11.65
N GLY A 639 -10.20 6.93 10.35
CA GLY A 639 -10.23 5.92 9.30
C GLY A 639 -8.81 5.49 8.90
N TYR A 640 -8.65 4.19 8.67
CA TYR A 640 -7.43 3.53 8.24
C TYR A 640 -7.70 2.89 6.88
N GLY A 641 -6.97 3.33 5.85
CA GLY A 641 -7.16 2.83 4.49
C GLY A 641 -6.67 1.40 4.35
N ALA A 642 -7.34 0.66 3.48
CA ALA A 642 -6.97 -0.68 3.05
C ALA A 642 -5.51 -0.80 2.58
N GLY A 643 -4.98 -2.03 2.61
CA GLY A 643 -3.65 -2.37 2.08
C GLY A 643 -2.46 -1.87 2.90
N GLY A 644 -2.66 -1.55 4.18
CA GLY A 644 -1.61 -1.10 5.11
C GLY A 644 -1.64 0.40 5.41
N GLY A 645 -2.78 1.08 5.26
CA GLY A 645 -2.93 2.50 5.56
C GLY A 645 -2.79 2.78 7.06
N PRO A 646 -1.79 3.57 7.51
CA PRO A 646 -1.47 3.68 8.93
C PRO A 646 -2.16 4.84 9.65
N ARG A 647 -2.06 4.88 10.98
CA ARG A 647 -2.00 6.13 11.75
C ARG A 647 -0.91 6.00 12.80
N TRP A 648 -0.28 7.12 13.16
CA TRP A 648 0.69 7.16 14.26
C TRP A 648 0.06 7.91 15.42
N LEU A 649 -0.29 7.17 16.47
CA LEU A 649 -0.87 7.70 17.69
C LEU A 649 0.21 7.70 18.76
N ARG A 650 0.37 8.77 19.52
CA ARG A 650 1.42 8.84 20.56
C ARG A 650 0.90 9.29 21.90
N PHE A 651 1.56 8.86 22.95
CA PHE A 651 1.29 9.27 24.32
C PHE A 651 2.52 9.06 25.21
N GLY A 652 2.55 9.80 26.30
CA GLY A 652 3.54 9.65 27.36
C GLY A 652 2.97 8.93 28.56
N ILE A 653 3.87 8.39 29.39
CA ILE A 653 3.58 7.92 30.74
C ILE A 653 4.54 8.67 31.69
N PRO A 654 4.03 9.38 32.71
CA PRO A 654 4.83 9.99 33.75
C PRO A 654 5.83 9.03 34.40
N ALA A 655 6.95 9.59 34.87
CA ALA A 655 7.99 8.82 35.55
C ALA A 655 7.45 8.13 36.81
N ALA A 656 7.91 6.90 37.05
CA ALA A 656 7.57 6.11 38.25
C ALA A 656 6.05 5.96 38.50
N GLN A 657 5.24 5.99 37.43
CA GLN A 657 3.82 5.75 37.55
C GLN A 657 3.55 4.28 37.89
N ALA A 658 2.98 4.04 39.07
CA ALA A 658 2.68 2.67 39.53
C ALA A 658 1.52 2.02 38.76
N THR A 659 0.59 2.82 38.24
CA THR A 659 -0.55 2.35 37.44
C THR A 659 -0.15 2.27 35.97
N PRO A 660 -0.32 1.10 35.32
CA PRO A 660 -0.08 0.98 33.88
C PRO A 660 -0.98 1.91 33.06
N ALA A 661 -0.48 2.35 31.91
CA ALA A 661 -1.32 2.97 30.90
C ALA A 661 -2.13 1.89 30.19
N ILE A 662 -3.43 2.13 30.01
CA ILE A 662 -4.37 1.19 29.39
C ILE A 662 -4.86 1.81 28.09
N LEU A 663 -4.79 1.04 27.01
CA LEU A 663 -5.24 1.41 25.67
C LEU A 663 -6.35 0.46 25.25
N SER A 664 -7.43 1.05 24.75
CA SER A 664 -8.59 0.34 24.24
C SER A 664 -8.86 0.80 22.80
N GLN A 665 -8.79 -0.12 21.85
CA GLN A 665 -9.11 0.10 20.44
C GLN A 665 -10.42 -0.60 20.10
N ARG A 666 -11.31 0.09 19.39
CA ARG A 666 -12.60 -0.45 18.95
C ARG A 666 -12.88 -0.10 17.49
N GLU A 667 -13.27 -1.09 16.71
CA GLU A 667 -13.81 -0.87 15.37
C GLU A 667 -15.22 -0.29 15.47
N SER A 668 -15.50 0.75 14.68
CA SER A 668 -16.79 1.46 14.62
C SER A 668 -17.30 1.91 16.01
N GLY A 669 -16.37 2.15 16.95
CA GLY A 669 -16.63 2.68 18.28
C GLY A 669 -16.97 1.64 19.37
N SER A 670 -17.36 0.42 19.01
CA SER A 670 -17.79 -0.59 19.99
C SER A 670 -17.29 -2.01 19.74
N ASN A 671 -16.95 -2.37 18.50
CA ASN A 671 -16.59 -3.73 18.17
C ASN A 671 -15.12 -4.00 18.51
N PRO A 672 -14.75 -5.23 18.90
CA PRO A 672 -13.35 -5.64 18.98
C PRO A 672 -12.63 -5.38 17.65
N MET A 673 -11.33 -5.16 17.72
CA MET A 673 -10.50 -5.01 16.52
C MET A 673 -10.55 -6.30 15.68
N PRO A 674 -10.81 -6.20 14.36
CA PRO A 674 -10.88 -7.37 13.51
C PRO A 674 -9.48 -7.96 13.27
N ALA A 675 -9.41 -9.22 12.81
CA ALA A 675 -8.16 -9.87 12.43
C ALA A 675 -7.45 -9.16 11.25
N SER A 676 -8.19 -8.38 10.46
CA SER A 676 -7.65 -7.50 9.41
C SER A 676 -7.01 -6.22 9.95
N SER A 677 -6.89 -6.07 11.27
CA SER A 677 -6.14 -4.98 11.90
C SER A 677 -4.87 -5.52 12.52
N LEU A 678 -3.73 -4.93 12.16
CA LEU A 678 -2.46 -5.18 12.82
C LEU A 678 -2.03 -3.92 13.57
N THR A 679 -1.73 -4.06 14.86
CA THR A 679 -1.27 -2.95 15.70
C THR A 679 0.17 -3.20 16.13
N ALA A 680 1.04 -2.22 15.92
CA ALA A 680 2.36 -2.17 16.53
C ALA A 680 2.38 -1.15 17.67
N VAL A 681 3.04 -1.49 18.77
CA VAL A 681 3.29 -0.60 19.92
C VAL A 681 4.80 -0.48 20.08
N VAL A 682 5.31 0.74 20.04
CA VAL A 682 6.75 1.03 20.09
C VAL A 682 7.03 1.93 21.27
N ARG A 683 8.07 1.63 22.04
CA ARG A 683 8.61 2.59 23.00
C ARG A 683 9.60 3.53 22.30
N THR A 684 9.29 4.82 22.34
CA THR A 684 10.01 5.87 21.60
C THR A 684 10.79 6.81 22.52
N LYS A 685 10.56 6.74 23.84
CA LYS A 685 11.36 7.40 24.88
C LYS A 685 11.36 6.61 26.18
#